data_AF-A0A414ZFJ8-F1
#
_entry.id   AF-A0A414ZFJ8-F1
#
_cell.length_a   1.000
_cell.length_b   1.000
_cell.length_c   1.000
_cell.angle_alpha   90.00
_cell.angle_beta   90.00
_cell.angle_gamma   90.00
#
_symmetry.space_group_name_H-M   'P 1'
#
loop_
_entity.id
_entity.type
_entity.pdbx_description
1 polymer ?
#
loop_
_entity_poly.entity_id
_entity_poly.type
_entity_poly.pdbx_seq_one_letter_code
_entity_poly.pdbx_strand_id
1 'polypeptide(L)'
;MLMKTAHQLRNLLFITLLALAGCMNNDVYNPDSKPDNEPDNGNVTDLTIPSDFLWSTTAQVAVHVTIGNNTPHTYTISIYSQGADEESLPVAIGTASFNYPYNKEITLPASDTIVTVTQTLHYTDGSQMTLECNVPIVNKKATLHLGESGNTVSSTRSPNITTRSDDDLEDWNEAKELTTDITKINKNEEYKVSTGNMVNLNDNINIMEGGKIYIAGTLNISAKNAFQNHKDAKFIILSKEQSKGEAAGILQCFGDFTVKNEFEIENYGTMTVNGTLAIENGGEIDNYGCLHAEKIELDGNGKDDSLLEIKERGYVFSKTMWMQKATLEMEKNSLLEIEETLELKNDSEIEGDDDGKWAVVKLTNATVINEYNDKTTQIKNKVFVVCDHNNGEKPKNIYLEDGAQWGNTKAAANAGVKTTGSDCAPAYKPEEGGTPEEPGNDKEYTLGQYTYAFEDLWPNFGDYDMNDIVLVTKVTLKVTGNYVTQATLKCKLAAIGASKRISAGVQLDELTAGDISSIQYDTSNNFTENMFKTNANGTEQGQTLAVVPLFDHAHAFAGYNGTPIVGTYKDAEFNPKEFTVTIHFKENSVEESKLALNKLNFFITCNAAQGKRMEIHQINGKATDLFDTSAIGGVVASPNTPFRAKGNFCWVMIIPGEFSFPLEGNNLRQSFENFELWITNPDYDWYNHPFPDKVKQ
;
A
#
# COMPACT_ATOMS: atom_id res chain seq x y z
N MET A 1 46.41 -77.92 55.98
CA MET A 1 45.12 -77.31 56.37
C MET A 1 44.59 -76.57 55.15
N LEU A 2 43.92 -77.29 54.25
CA LEU A 2 42.45 -77.29 54.03
C LEU A 2 41.97 -76.00 53.34
N MET A 3 41.95 -75.99 51.98
CA MET A 3 40.77 -76.02 51.07
C MET A 3 40.09 -74.64 50.93
N LYS A 4 39.67 -74.09 49.77
CA LYS A 4 39.62 -74.45 48.33
C LYS A 4 39.11 -73.18 47.55
N THR A 5 39.62 -72.90 46.33
CA THR A 5 38.95 -72.38 45.08
C THR A 5 37.96 -71.16 45.10
N ALA A 6 37.79 -70.25 44.13
CA ALA A 6 38.33 -69.96 42.77
C ALA A 6 37.74 -68.60 42.21
N HIS A 7 38.38 -68.06 41.14
CA HIS A 7 37.97 -67.06 40.10
C HIS A 7 37.72 -65.57 40.45
N GLN A 8 38.54 -64.60 39.95
CA GLN A 8 38.45 -63.81 38.69
C GLN A 8 37.20 -62.89 38.63
N LEU A 9 37.21 -61.57 38.36
CA LEU A 9 38.02 -60.74 37.46
C LEU A 9 37.72 -59.22 37.68
N ARG A 10 38.73 -58.37 37.43
CA ARG A 10 38.72 -57.02 36.79
C ARG A 10 38.26 -55.73 37.51
N ASN A 11 39.25 -54.81 37.58
CA ASN A 11 39.22 -53.37 37.28
C ASN A 11 38.55 -52.37 38.24
N LEU A 12 39.37 -51.60 38.96
CA LEU A 12 39.11 -50.19 39.28
C LEU A 12 40.44 -49.43 39.45
N LEU A 13 40.77 -48.55 38.50
CA LEU A 13 41.80 -47.52 38.66
C LEU A 13 41.38 -46.29 37.83
N PHE A 14 41.68 -45.10 38.37
CA PHE A 14 41.42 -43.73 37.89
C PHE A 14 40.15 -43.03 38.38
N ILE A 15 40.30 -42.33 39.51
CA ILE A 15 39.54 -41.12 39.85
C ILE A 15 40.58 -40.03 40.11
N THR A 16 40.68 -39.05 39.19
CA THR A 16 41.10 -37.64 39.42
C THR A 16 41.23 -36.95 38.06
N LEU A 17 40.14 -36.33 37.58
CA LEU A 17 40.08 -35.13 36.72
C LEU A 17 38.62 -34.99 36.22
N LEU A 18 37.76 -34.33 36.99
CA LEU A 18 36.47 -33.80 36.52
C LEU A 18 35.98 -32.77 37.53
N ALA A 19 36.48 -31.54 37.37
CA ALA A 19 35.92 -30.34 37.96
C ALA A 19 36.21 -29.21 36.97
N LEU A 20 35.28 -29.01 36.03
CA LEU A 20 35.00 -27.81 35.21
C LEU A 20 34.06 -28.23 34.06
N ALA A 21 32.84 -28.62 34.43
CA ALA A 21 31.70 -28.75 33.52
C ALA A 21 30.47 -28.36 34.35
N GLY A 22 30.25 -27.06 34.47
CA GLY A 22 29.21 -26.51 35.34
C GLY A 22 29.06 -25.03 35.05
N CYS A 23 28.40 -24.72 33.93
CA CYS A 23 27.64 -23.51 33.60
C CYS A 23 27.16 -23.63 32.14
N MET A 24 26.35 -24.64 31.86
CA MET A 24 25.47 -24.71 30.69
C MET A 24 24.12 -25.13 31.25
N ASN A 25 23.29 -24.18 31.66
CA ASN A 25 21.90 -24.39 32.05
C ASN A 25 21.25 -23.01 32.11
N ASN A 26 20.57 -22.64 31.03
CA ASN A 26 19.31 -21.90 30.98
C ASN A 26 18.82 -21.62 29.53
N ASP A 27 19.69 -21.74 28.50
CA ASP A 27 19.33 -21.60 27.06
C ASP A 27 19.13 -22.96 26.35
N VAL A 28 18.49 -23.93 27.00
CA VAL A 28 18.23 -25.24 26.35
C VAL A 28 16.73 -25.45 26.26
N TYR A 29 16.21 -25.31 25.04
CA TYR A 29 14.88 -25.76 24.66
C TYR A 29 14.63 -27.20 25.15
N ASN A 30 13.58 -27.38 25.96
CA ASN A 30 13.11 -28.69 26.39
C ASN A 30 11.85 -29.06 25.58
N PRO A 31 11.93 -30.01 24.63
CA PRO A 31 10.77 -30.41 23.83
C PRO A 31 9.62 -31.03 24.65
N ASP A 32 9.86 -31.38 25.92
CA ASP A 32 8.90 -32.06 26.79
C ASP A 32 8.15 -31.13 27.77
N SER A 33 8.45 -29.82 27.81
CA SER A 33 7.73 -28.89 28.71
C SER A 33 6.46 -28.35 28.05
N LYS A 34 5.34 -29.07 28.19
CA LYS A 34 4.00 -28.56 27.87
C LYS A 34 3.24 -28.13 29.14
N PRO A 35 2.63 -26.93 29.18
CA PRO A 35 1.46 -26.68 30.02
C PRO A 35 0.26 -27.46 29.48
N ASP A 36 -0.50 -28.14 30.35
CA ASP A 36 -1.47 -29.18 30.00
C ASP A 36 -2.72 -28.77 29.15
N ASN A 37 -2.81 -27.56 28.58
CA ASN A 37 -4.07 -27.06 27.98
C ASN A 37 -3.98 -26.29 26.65
N GLU A 38 -2.90 -26.41 25.86
CA GLU A 38 -2.85 -25.85 24.49
C GLU A 38 -2.91 -26.93 23.39
N PRO A 39 -3.50 -26.61 22.21
CA PRO A 39 -3.49 -27.52 21.06
C PRO A 39 -2.05 -27.86 20.65
N ASP A 40 -1.81 -29.13 20.31
CA ASP A 40 -0.49 -29.64 19.93
C ASP A 40 -0.11 -29.19 18.51
N ASN A 41 0.54 -28.03 18.39
CA ASN A 41 1.01 -27.50 17.10
C ASN A 41 2.39 -28.09 16.66
N GLY A 42 2.87 -29.15 17.30
CA GLY A 42 4.11 -29.84 16.93
C GLY A 42 5.39 -29.06 17.22
N ASN A 43 6.53 -29.74 17.15
CA ASN A 43 7.86 -29.13 17.30
C ASN A 43 8.29 -28.52 15.94
N VAL A 44 9.06 -27.44 15.92
CA VAL A 44 9.57 -26.85 14.66
C VAL A 44 10.37 -27.87 13.84
N THR A 45 11.03 -28.82 14.51
CA THR A 45 11.79 -29.91 13.89
C THR A 45 10.92 -30.96 13.19
N ASP A 46 9.60 -30.96 13.41
CA ASP A 46 8.66 -31.82 12.68
C ASP A 46 8.29 -31.25 11.30
N LEU A 47 8.73 -30.01 10.98
CA LEU A 47 8.49 -29.40 9.66
C LEU A 47 9.26 -30.14 8.56
N THR A 48 8.55 -30.45 7.48
CA THR A 48 9.18 -30.93 6.25
C THR A 48 9.34 -29.75 5.29
N ILE A 49 10.51 -29.14 5.29
CA ILE A 49 10.84 -28.03 4.39
C ILE A 49 11.40 -28.62 3.08
N PRO A 50 10.82 -28.29 1.91
CA PRO A 50 11.37 -28.70 0.62
C PRO A 50 12.83 -28.26 0.46
N SER A 51 13.67 -29.07 -0.17
CA SER A 51 15.10 -28.77 -0.34
C SER A 51 15.37 -27.53 -1.23
N ASP A 52 14.40 -27.18 -2.07
CA ASP A 52 14.38 -26.03 -2.97
C ASP A 52 13.63 -24.81 -2.39
N PHE A 53 13.06 -24.93 -1.18
CA PHE A 53 12.46 -23.81 -0.49
C PHE A 53 13.51 -22.74 -0.19
N LEU A 54 13.21 -21.50 -0.61
CA LEU A 54 14.20 -20.41 -0.67
C LEU A 54 14.31 -19.60 0.62
N TRP A 55 13.37 -19.74 1.56
CA TRP A 55 13.28 -18.88 2.75
C TRP A 55 13.24 -17.37 2.42
N SER A 56 12.61 -17.01 1.29
CA SER A 56 12.47 -15.61 0.88
C SER A 56 11.04 -15.12 1.06
N THR A 57 10.90 -14.05 1.83
CA THR A 57 9.68 -13.23 1.99
C THR A 57 9.66 -12.04 1.03
N THR A 58 10.66 -11.96 0.14
CA THR A 58 10.79 -10.91 -0.88
C THR A 58 10.79 -11.54 -2.28
N ALA A 59 10.39 -10.75 -3.27
CA ALA A 59 10.39 -11.13 -4.67
C ALA A 59 11.07 -10.05 -5.52
N GLN A 60 11.78 -10.49 -6.56
CA GLN A 60 12.21 -9.61 -7.64
C GLN A 60 11.06 -9.40 -8.61
N VAL A 61 10.75 -8.14 -8.90
CA VAL A 61 9.69 -7.71 -9.82
C VAL A 61 10.30 -6.87 -10.93
N ALA A 62 10.04 -7.25 -12.18
CA ALA A 62 10.45 -6.47 -13.34
C ALA A 62 9.39 -5.42 -13.66
N VAL A 63 9.76 -4.15 -13.57
CA VAL A 63 8.89 -3.01 -13.87
C VAL A 63 9.21 -2.46 -15.26
N HIS A 64 8.19 -2.36 -16.09
CA HIS A 64 8.26 -1.82 -17.45
C HIS A 64 7.27 -0.67 -17.63
N VAL A 65 7.78 0.53 -17.95
CA VAL A 65 6.93 1.70 -18.22
C VAL A 65 7.28 2.27 -19.58
N THR A 66 6.28 2.34 -20.47
CA THR A 66 6.40 2.98 -21.79
C THR A 66 5.67 4.31 -21.81
N ILE A 67 6.21 5.24 -22.60
CA ILE A 67 5.62 6.56 -22.84
C ILE A 67 5.16 6.61 -24.30
N GLY A 68 3.96 7.11 -24.55
CA GLY A 68 3.37 7.23 -25.88
C GLY A 68 4.12 8.22 -26.77
N ASN A 69 3.93 8.10 -28.10
CA ASN A 69 4.59 8.94 -29.10
C ASN A 69 4.05 10.38 -29.18
N ASN A 70 3.00 10.68 -28.42
CA ASN A 70 2.32 11.97 -28.45
C ASN A 70 3.09 13.05 -27.68
N THR A 71 4.13 12.68 -26.93
CA THR A 71 4.94 13.59 -26.12
C THR A 71 6.43 13.46 -26.47
N PRO A 72 7.16 14.58 -26.66
CA PRO A 72 8.61 14.57 -26.84
C PRO A 72 9.38 14.59 -25.51
N HIS A 73 8.70 14.55 -24.36
CA HIS A 73 9.30 14.83 -23.06
C HIS A 73 9.94 13.61 -22.40
N THR A 74 10.95 13.88 -21.57
CA THR A 74 11.54 12.90 -20.64
C THR A 74 10.86 13.06 -19.28
N TYR A 75 10.35 11.97 -18.73
CA TYR A 75 9.67 11.93 -17.44
C TYR A 75 10.54 11.29 -16.37
N THR A 76 10.40 11.75 -15.13
CA THR A 76 10.84 11.01 -13.95
C THR A 76 9.82 9.92 -13.64
N ILE A 77 10.29 8.68 -13.48
CA ILE A 77 9.48 7.54 -13.09
C ILE A 77 9.90 7.11 -11.69
N SER A 78 8.97 7.11 -10.75
CA SER A 78 9.17 6.65 -9.37
C SER A 78 8.24 5.48 -9.08
N ILE A 79 8.78 4.44 -8.44
CA ILE A 79 8.06 3.22 -8.10
C ILE A 79 7.97 3.12 -6.58
N TYR A 80 6.78 2.82 -6.06
CA TYR A 80 6.51 2.64 -4.64
C TYR A 80 5.93 1.25 -4.40
N SER A 81 6.29 0.65 -3.25
CA SER A 81 5.74 -0.63 -2.80
C SER A 81 4.27 -0.49 -2.40
N GLN A 82 3.56 -1.60 -2.32
CA GLN A 82 2.19 -1.60 -1.80
C GLN A 82 2.17 -1.03 -0.38
N GLY A 83 1.20 -0.16 -0.07
CA GLY A 83 1.06 0.47 1.24
C GLY A 83 2.08 1.57 1.57
N ALA A 84 2.88 2.01 0.60
CA ALA A 84 3.73 3.19 0.77
C ALA A 84 2.88 4.44 1.08
N ASP A 85 3.36 5.28 1.99
CA ASP A 85 2.73 6.57 2.27
C ASP A 85 3.33 7.71 1.44
N GLU A 86 2.72 8.90 1.48
CA GLU A 86 3.17 10.07 0.71
C GLU A 86 4.59 10.54 1.07
N GLU A 87 5.05 10.29 2.31
CA GLU A 87 6.40 10.64 2.76
C GLU A 87 7.43 9.54 2.43
N SER A 88 6.97 8.40 1.92
CA SER A 88 7.85 7.30 1.55
C SER A 88 8.72 7.69 0.38
N LEU A 89 10.02 7.40 0.50
CA LEU A 89 10.89 7.42 -0.66
C LEU A 89 10.48 6.28 -1.61
N PRO A 90 10.60 6.47 -2.94
CA PRO A 90 10.36 5.39 -3.87
C PRO A 90 11.34 4.25 -3.62
N VAL A 91 10.94 3.02 -3.97
CA VAL A 91 11.86 1.86 -3.97
C VAL A 91 12.77 1.85 -5.19
N ALA A 92 12.39 2.59 -6.24
CA ALA A 92 13.22 2.83 -7.41
C ALA A 92 12.80 4.10 -8.13
N ILE A 93 13.78 4.79 -8.72
CA ILE A 93 13.58 6.01 -9.50
C ILE A 93 14.45 5.99 -10.76
N GLY A 94 13.95 6.55 -11.85
CA GLY A 94 14.67 6.70 -13.11
C GLY A 94 13.92 7.58 -14.09
N THR A 95 14.19 7.42 -15.37
CA THR A 95 13.55 8.24 -16.42
C THR A 95 12.96 7.38 -17.54
N ALA A 96 11.95 7.93 -18.23
CA ALA A 96 11.37 7.33 -19.43
C ALA A 96 11.01 8.40 -20.47
N SER A 97 11.11 8.05 -21.75
CA SER A 97 10.60 8.82 -22.89
C SER A 97 10.16 7.87 -24.01
N PHE A 98 9.53 8.38 -25.08
CA PHE A 98 8.93 7.56 -26.14
C PHE A 98 9.85 6.45 -26.70
N ASN A 99 11.14 6.74 -26.93
CA ASN A 99 12.10 5.76 -27.46
C ASN A 99 12.93 5.06 -26.38
N TYR A 100 12.80 5.47 -25.12
CA TYR A 100 13.61 5.01 -24.00
C TYR A 100 12.68 4.64 -22.84
N PRO A 101 12.10 3.42 -22.86
CA PRO A 101 11.23 2.97 -21.78
C PRO A 101 12.01 2.73 -20.49
N TYR A 102 11.36 2.96 -19.36
CA TYR A 102 11.91 2.60 -18.06
C TYR A 102 11.84 1.08 -17.88
N ASN A 103 12.97 0.48 -17.55
CA ASN A 103 13.11 -0.95 -17.29
C ASN A 103 13.99 -1.13 -16.06
N LYS A 104 13.43 -1.70 -14.99
CA LYS A 104 14.19 -1.99 -13.78
C LYS A 104 13.65 -3.22 -13.07
N GLU A 105 14.57 -4.03 -12.56
CA GLU A 105 14.25 -5.10 -11.60
C GLU A 105 14.38 -4.52 -10.19
N ILE A 106 13.33 -4.66 -9.40
CA ILE A 106 13.25 -4.15 -8.03
C ILE A 106 12.93 -5.29 -7.06
N THR A 107 13.31 -5.13 -5.80
CA THR A 107 12.95 -6.08 -4.74
C THR A 107 11.79 -5.51 -3.93
N LEU A 108 10.74 -6.30 -3.78
CA LEU A 108 9.53 -5.96 -3.03
C LEU A 108 9.19 -7.08 -2.04
N PRO A 109 8.35 -6.83 -1.02
CA PRO A 109 7.67 -7.90 -0.29
C PRO A 109 6.99 -8.87 -1.27
N ALA A 110 7.12 -10.17 -1.03
CA ALA A 110 6.52 -11.17 -1.92
C ALA A 110 4.98 -11.22 -1.82
N SER A 111 4.42 -10.61 -0.77
CA SER A 111 2.99 -10.39 -0.57
C SER A 111 2.42 -9.24 -1.40
N ASP A 112 3.25 -8.36 -1.95
CA ASP A 112 2.79 -7.23 -2.75
C ASP A 112 2.11 -7.75 -4.03
N THR A 113 0.90 -7.24 -4.28
CA THR A 113 0.08 -7.59 -5.45
C THR A 113 0.04 -6.46 -6.48
N ILE A 114 0.39 -5.25 -6.08
CA ILE A 114 0.44 -4.04 -6.91
C ILE A 114 1.72 -3.24 -6.62
N VAL A 115 2.09 -2.37 -7.56
CA VAL A 115 3.02 -1.26 -7.33
C VAL A 115 2.35 0.06 -7.69
N THR A 116 2.67 1.12 -6.98
CA THR A 116 2.28 2.48 -7.39
C THR A 116 3.39 3.07 -8.24
N VAL A 117 3.02 3.57 -9.43
CA VAL A 117 3.93 4.21 -10.38
C VAL A 117 3.52 5.66 -10.52
N THR A 118 4.47 6.57 -10.29
CA THR A 118 4.28 7.99 -10.62
C THR A 118 5.13 8.37 -11.83
N GLN A 119 4.52 9.14 -12.72
CA GLN A 119 5.14 9.77 -13.87
C GLN A 119 5.12 11.29 -13.63
N THR A 120 6.29 11.90 -13.48
CA THR A 120 6.42 13.33 -13.19
C THR A 120 7.20 14.06 -14.27
N LEU A 121 6.69 15.21 -14.71
CA LEU A 121 7.38 16.17 -15.56
C LEU A 121 7.49 17.51 -14.83
N HIS A 122 8.70 18.04 -14.71
CA HIS A 122 8.93 19.36 -14.10
C HIS A 122 8.93 20.46 -15.17
N TYR A 123 8.57 21.67 -14.78
CA TYR A 123 8.56 22.85 -15.64
C TYR A 123 9.48 23.93 -15.10
N THR A 124 10.01 24.77 -16.00
CA THR A 124 10.95 25.84 -15.65
C THR A 124 10.38 26.92 -14.73
N ASP A 125 9.05 26.99 -14.59
CA ASP A 125 8.35 27.89 -13.67
C ASP A 125 8.21 27.31 -12.25
N GLY A 126 8.73 26.10 -12.01
CA GLY A 126 8.65 25.37 -10.75
C GLY A 126 7.39 24.51 -10.60
N SER A 127 6.43 24.58 -11.54
CA SER A 127 5.28 23.67 -11.54
C SER A 127 5.67 22.26 -11.98
N GLN A 128 4.81 21.27 -11.75
CA GLN A 128 4.99 19.90 -12.24
C GLN A 128 3.68 19.31 -12.78
N MET A 129 3.81 18.27 -13.59
CA MET A 129 2.76 17.36 -14.02
C MET A 129 3.02 16.03 -13.33
N THR A 130 2.06 15.52 -12.56
CA THR A 130 2.17 14.18 -11.95
C THR A 130 0.97 13.34 -12.35
N LEU A 131 1.24 12.13 -12.83
CA LEU A 131 0.27 11.07 -13.03
C LEU A 131 0.60 9.92 -12.09
N GLU A 132 -0.38 9.45 -11.32
CA GLU A 132 -0.26 8.28 -10.46
C GLU A 132 -1.13 7.12 -10.98
N CYS A 133 -0.56 5.91 -10.98
CA CYS A 133 -1.24 4.68 -11.39
C CYS A 133 -0.87 3.53 -10.45
N ASN A 134 -1.86 2.75 -10.01
CA ASN A 134 -1.61 1.45 -9.40
C ASN A 134 -1.56 0.38 -10.49
N VAL A 135 -0.48 -0.41 -10.48
CA VAL A 135 -0.16 -1.38 -11.52
C VAL A 135 -0.10 -2.77 -10.89
N PRO A 136 -0.93 -3.72 -11.33
CA PRO A 136 -0.89 -5.08 -10.80
C PRO A 136 0.40 -5.81 -11.15
N ILE A 137 0.89 -6.60 -10.19
CA ILE A 137 2.04 -7.49 -10.34
C ILE A 137 1.53 -8.85 -10.79
N VAL A 138 1.75 -9.17 -12.06
CA VAL A 138 1.36 -10.47 -12.63
C VAL A 138 2.61 -11.23 -13.04
N ASN A 139 2.79 -12.44 -12.51
CA ASN A 139 3.97 -13.27 -12.79
C ASN A 139 5.30 -12.53 -12.58
N LYS A 140 5.41 -11.78 -11.46
CA LYS A 140 6.59 -10.97 -11.10
C LYS A 140 6.91 -9.84 -12.10
N LYS A 141 5.90 -9.33 -12.79
CA LYS A 141 6.03 -8.21 -13.72
C LYS A 141 4.94 -7.18 -13.46
N ALA A 142 5.30 -5.91 -13.49
CA ALA A 142 4.38 -4.78 -13.52
C ALA A 142 4.62 -4.02 -14.84
N THR A 143 3.58 -3.87 -15.66
CA THR A 143 3.68 -3.23 -16.98
C THR A 143 2.65 -2.12 -17.10
N LEU A 144 3.13 -0.92 -17.43
CA LEU A 144 2.31 0.27 -17.59
C LEU A 144 2.62 0.95 -18.91
N HIS A 145 1.56 1.21 -19.69
CA HIS A 145 1.64 1.92 -20.97
C HIS A 145 0.96 3.28 -20.82
N LEU A 146 1.75 4.36 -20.79
CA LEU A 146 1.26 5.72 -20.57
C LEU A 146 1.14 6.45 -21.90
N GLY A 147 -0.02 7.07 -22.18
CA GLY A 147 -0.21 7.89 -23.38
C GLY A 147 -0.37 7.10 -24.69
N GLU A 148 -0.60 5.78 -24.65
CA GLU A 148 -1.07 5.04 -25.82
C GLU A 148 -2.54 5.37 -26.06
N SER A 149 -2.80 6.22 -27.05
CA SER A 149 -4.14 6.31 -27.61
C SER A 149 -4.46 4.93 -28.18
N GLY A 150 -5.38 4.21 -27.54
CA GLY A 150 -5.96 3.00 -28.12
C GLY A 150 -6.59 3.34 -29.47
N ASN A 151 -5.82 3.18 -30.56
CA ASN A 151 -6.35 3.16 -31.90
C ASN A 151 -6.97 1.78 -32.12
N THR A 152 -8.30 1.69 -32.03
CA THR A 152 -9.18 1.25 -33.13
C THR A 152 -10.60 1.02 -32.60
N VAL A 153 -11.50 1.99 -32.76
CA VAL A 153 -12.79 1.76 -33.43
C VAL A 153 -13.18 3.03 -34.19
N SER A 154 -12.99 3.00 -35.50
CA SER A 154 -13.78 3.85 -36.39
C SER A 154 -15.24 3.41 -36.27
N SER A 155 -16.11 4.26 -35.73
CA SER A 155 -17.54 4.19 -35.98
C SER A 155 -18.08 5.60 -36.20
N THR A 156 -18.28 5.88 -37.48
CA THR A 156 -19.17 6.92 -38.00
C THR A 156 -20.59 6.69 -37.49
N ARG A 157 -21.01 7.44 -36.48
CA ARG A 157 -22.38 7.95 -36.28
C ARG A 157 -22.43 8.69 -34.94
N SER A 158 -22.98 9.89 -34.92
CA SER A 158 -23.55 10.47 -33.70
C SER A 158 -24.53 9.45 -33.12
N PRO A 159 -24.30 8.88 -31.93
CA PRO A 159 -25.31 8.07 -31.27
C PRO A 159 -26.41 9.02 -30.81
N ASN A 160 -27.66 8.66 -31.10
CA ASN A 160 -28.79 9.26 -30.44
C ASN A 160 -28.59 9.08 -28.93
N ILE A 161 -28.87 10.13 -28.15
CA ILE A 161 -29.15 10.05 -26.72
C ILE A 161 -29.97 8.77 -26.49
N THR A 162 -29.61 7.94 -25.51
CA THR A 162 -30.40 6.80 -25.08
C THR A 162 -31.81 7.31 -24.78
N THR A 163 -32.69 7.13 -25.75
CA THR A 163 -34.09 7.49 -25.64
C THR A 163 -34.69 6.51 -24.65
N ARG A 164 -35.24 7.06 -23.56
CA ARG A 164 -36.32 6.56 -22.68
C ARG A 164 -36.89 5.19 -23.09
N SER A 165 -37.14 4.31 -22.12
CA SER A 165 -38.01 3.16 -22.37
C SER A 165 -39.36 3.65 -22.96
N ASP A 166 -39.89 2.95 -23.97
CA ASP A 166 -41.13 3.37 -24.63
C ASP A 166 -42.32 3.42 -23.65
N ASP A 167 -42.27 2.64 -22.56
CA ASP A 167 -43.33 2.50 -21.54
C ASP A 167 -43.54 3.80 -20.74
N ASP A 168 -42.47 4.49 -20.33
CA ASP A 168 -42.62 5.73 -19.55
C ASP A 168 -43.28 6.87 -20.36
N LEU A 169 -43.08 6.88 -21.69
CA LEU A 169 -43.67 7.87 -22.59
C LEU A 169 -45.20 7.70 -22.70
N GLU A 170 -45.70 6.47 -22.54
CA GLU A 170 -47.13 6.16 -22.49
C GLU A 170 -47.75 6.69 -21.18
N ASP A 171 -47.11 6.40 -20.04
CA ASP A 171 -47.50 6.89 -18.70
C ASP A 171 -47.56 8.43 -18.60
N TRP A 172 -46.57 9.13 -19.17
CA TRP A 172 -46.56 10.60 -19.25
C TRP A 172 -47.81 11.19 -19.92
N ASN A 173 -48.29 10.56 -20.99
CA ASN A 173 -49.44 11.08 -21.73
C ASN A 173 -50.72 10.99 -20.89
N GLU A 174 -50.81 9.99 -20.00
CA GLU A 174 -51.96 9.75 -19.12
C GLU A 174 -51.88 10.51 -17.78
N ALA A 175 -50.70 11.01 -17.40
CA ALA A 175 -50.48 11.77 -16.17
C ALA A 175 -51.34 13.05 -16.07
N LYS A 176 -51.80 13.38 -14.85
CA LYS A 176 -52.64 14.55 -14.54
C LYS A 176 -51.80 15.82 -14.48
N GLU A 177 -52.30 16.96 -14.96
CA GLU A 177 -51.57 18.23 -14.81
C GLU A 177 -51.46 18.61 -13.32
N LEU A 178 -50.25 18.94 -12.90
CA LEU A 178 -49.93 19.35 -11.53
C LEU A 178 -50.36 20.80 -11.31
N THR A 179 -51.09 21.05 -10.24
CA THR A 179 -51.59 22.37 -9.87
C THR A 179 -50.97 22.85 -8.56
N THR A 180 -50.93 24.17 -8.36
CA THR A 180 -50.28 24.79 -7.19
C THR A 180 -50.99 24.55 -5.86
N ASP A 181 -52.23 24.06 -5.87
CA ASP A 181 -53.04 23.75 -4.68
C ASP A 181 -52.87 22.31 -4.18
N ILE A 182 -52.03 21.49 -4.84
CA ILE A 182 -51.76 20.14 -4.39
C ILE A 182 -51.14 20.13 -2.98
N THR A 183 -51.63 19.21 -2.15
CA THR A 183 -51.14 19.01 -0.77
C THR A 183 -50.58 17.61 -0.54
N LYS A 184 -50.87 16.68 -1.45
CA LYS A 184 -50.46 15.27 -1.39
C LYS A 184 -50.53 14.62 -2.78
N ILE A 185 -49.55 13.79 -3.10
CA ILE A 185 -49.61 12.86 -4.24
C ILE A 185 -49.97 11.48 -3.68
N ASN A 186 -51.10 10.91 -4.12
CA ASN A 186 -51.55 9.63 -3.59
C ASN A 186 -50.76 8.45 -4.17
N LYS A 187 -50.92 7.28 -3.55
CA LYS A 187 -50.22 6.05 -3.92
C LYS A 187 -50.44 5.73 -5.40
N ASN A 188 -49.36 5.52 -6.15
CA ASN A 188 -49.33 5.22 -7.59
C ASN A 188 -50.02 6.27 -8.49
N GLU A 189 -50.24 7.49 -8.00
CA GLU A 189 -50.74 8.57 -8.86
C GLU A 189 -49.61 9.25 -9.62
N GLU A 190 -49.88 9.58 -10.88
CA GLU A 190 -48.93 10.24 -11.76
C GLU A 190 -49.39 11.65 -12.13
N TYR A 191 -48.47 12.61 -11.96
CA TYR A 191 -48.67 14.00 -12.28
C TYR A 191 -47.64 14.50 -13.28
N LYS A 192 -47.96 15.60 -13.97
CA LYS A 192 -47.06 16.27 -14.90
C LYS A 192 -47.04 17.78 -14.78
N VAL A 193 -45.87 18.36 -15.04
CA VAL A 193 -45.73 19.79 -15.38
C VAL A 193 -45.47 19.89 -16.87
N SER A 194 -46.47 20.31 -17.64
CA SER A 194 -46.35 20.40 -19.10
C SER A 194 -45.37 21.50 -19.55
N THR A 195 -44.83 21.36 -20.77
CA THR A 195 -43.91 22.34 -21.37
C THR A 195 -44.51 23.75 -21.35
N GLY A 196 -43.72 24.73 -20.93
CA GLY A 196 -44.14 26.14 -20.82
C GLY A 196 -44.92 26.48 -19.55
N ASN A 197 -45.37 25.48 -18.78
CA ASN A 197 -45.98 25.70 -17.47
C ASN A 197 -44.92 25.84 -16.38
N MET A 198 -45.24 26.62 -15.36
CA MET A 198 -44.46 26.75 -14.14
C MET A 198 -45.35 26.47 -12.94
N VAL A 199 -44.96 25.53 -12.09
CA VAL A 199 -45.68 25.17 -10.87
C VAL A 199 -44.77 25.46 -9.67
N ASN A 200 -45.28 26.27 -8.74
CA ASN A 200 -44.65 26.48 -7.44
C ASN A 200 -45.31 25.53 -6.44
N LEU A 201 -44.56 24.54 -5.95
CA LEU A 201 -45.06 23.61 -4.96
C LEU A 201 -45.11 24.25 -3.57
N ASN A 202 -46.21 24.03 -2.88
CA ASN A 202 -46.42 24.46 -1.50
C ASN A 202 -45.49 23.72 -0.53
N ASP A 203 -45.34 24.28 0.66
CA ASP A 203 -44.53 23.70 1.73
C ASP A 203 -45.09 22.33 2.21
N ASN A 204 -44.23 21.33 2.40
CA ASN A 204 -44.50 20.02 3.03
C ASN A 204 -45.46 19.09 2.26
N ILE A 205 -45.21 18.90 0.96
CA ILE A 205 -45.95 17.91 0.17
C ILE A 205 -45.49 16.50 0.55
N ASN A 206 -46.45 15.61 0.77
CA ASN A 206 -46.21 14.18 0.97
C ASN A 206 -46.44 13.43 -0.36
N ILE A 207 -45.44 12.66 -0.79
CA ILE A 207 -45.48 11.81 -1.98
C ILE A 207 -45.53 10.37 -1.52
N MET A 208 -46.72 9.78 -1.63
CA MET A 208 -46.95 8.40 -1.20
C MET A 208 -46.26 7.40 -2.15
N GLU A 209 -46.17 6.16 -1.68
CA GLU A 209 -45.54 5.04 -2.38
C GLU A 209 -45.93 4.97 -3.87
N GLY A 210 -44.96 4.83 -4.76
CA GLY A 210 -45.17 4.74 -6.21
C GLY A 210 -45.69 6.01 -6.90
N GLY A 211 -45.83 7.13 -6.20
CA GLY A 211 -46.26 8.39 -6.80
C GLY A 211 -45.19 8.99 -7.71
N LYS A 212 -45.57 9.47 -8.90
CA LYS A 212 -44.63 10.03 -9.89
C LYS A 212 -44.96 11.47 -10.26
N ILE A 213 -43.94 12.30 -10.44
CA ILE A 213 -44.06 13.60 -11.13
C ILE A 213 -43.12 13.64 -12.32
N TYR A 214 -43.70 13.84 -13.50
CA TYR A 214 -42.95 14.11 -14.72
C TYR A 214 -42.83 15.63 -14.96
N ILE A 215 -41.65 16.13 -15.29
CA ILE A 215 -41.36 17.57 -15.33
C ILE A 215 -40.85 17.92 -16.73
N ALA A 216 -41.70 18.51 -17.58
CA ALA A 216 -41.35 19.08 -18.88
C ALA A 216 -41.34 20.63 -18.88
N GLY A 217 -42.04 21.26 -17.93
CA GLY A 217 -41.97 22.69 -17.66
C GLY A 217 -41.01 23.01 -16.51
N THR A 218 -41.38 23.95 -15.64
CA THR A 218 -40.60 24.31 -14.45
C THR A 218 -41.34 23.95 -13.17
N LEU A 219 -40.71 23.11 -12.34
CA LEU A 219 -41.17 22.78 -11.01
C LEU A 219 -40.29 23.50 -9.97
N ASN A 220 -40.90 24.44 -9.26
CA ASN A 220 -40.24 25.22 -8.22
C ASN A 220 -40.58 24.66 -6.83
N ILE A 221 -39.55 24.42 -6.03
CA ILE A 221 -39.62 23.93 -4.66
C ILE A 221 -39.14 25.04 -3.74
N SER A 222 -40.01 25.46 -2.83
CA SER A 222 -39.71 26.48 -1.82
C SER A 222 -38.55 26.05 -0.90
N ALA A 223 -37.84 27.04 -0.34
CA ALA A 223 -36.72 26.83 0.59
C ALA A 223 -37.09 26.24 1.97
N LYS A 224 -38.38 26.06 2.27
CA LYS A 224 -38.87 25.55 3.57
C LYS A 224 -39.49 24.15 3.49
N ASN A 225 -39.23 23.43 2.42
CA ASN A 225 -39.86 22.15 2.17
C ASN A 225 -39.21 21.00 2.94
N ALA A 226 -39.99 20.31 3.76
CA ALA A 226 -39.69 18.94 4.16
C ALA A 226 -40.54 17.99 3.30
N PHE A 227 -39.94 17.35 2.29
CA PHE A 227 -40.61 16.27 1.56
C PHE A 227 -40.67 15.03 2.43
N GLN A 228 -41.85 14.41 2.48
CA GLN A 228 -41.98 13.04 2.94
C GLN A 228 -42.18 12.18 1.72
N ASN A 229 -41.08 11.59 1.26
CA ASN A 229 -41.09 10.62 0.18
C ASN A 229 -41.20 9.22 0.78
N HIS A 230 -42.00 8.40 0.12
CA HIS A 230 -42.19 7.00 0.43
C HIS A 230 -41.64 6.14 -0.72
N LYS A 231 -41.36 4.88 -0.43
CA LYS A 231 -40.80 3.87 -1.33
C LYS A 231 -41.37 3.93 -2.77
N ASP A 232 -40.49 3.84 -3.76
CA ASP A 232 -40.80 3.81 -5.21
C ASP A 232 -41.40 5.12 -5.77
N ALA A 233 -41.41 6.22 -4.99
CA ALA A 233 -41.79 7.52 -5.51
C ALA A 233 -40.68 8.09 -6.42
N LYS A 234 -41.06 8.75 -7.52
CA LYS A 234 -40.10 9.22 -8.53
C LYS A 234 -40.37 10.64 -9.03
N PHE A 235 -39.31 11.42 -9.21
CA PHE A 235 -39.32 12.59 -10.10
C PHE A 235 -38.58 12.28 -11.39
N ILE A 236 -39.23 12.55 -12.52
CA ILE A 236 -38.65 12.35 -13.84
C ILE A 236 -38.57 13.70 -14.55
N ILE A 237 -37.38 14.29 -14.62
CA ILE A 237 -37.14 15.56 -15.31
C ILE A 237 -36.84 15.26 -16.77
N LEU A 238 -37.67 15.75 -17.68
CA LEU A 238 -37.61 15.38 -19.09
C LEU A 238 -36.66 16.29 -19.88
N SER A 239 -35.91 15.71 -20.79
CA SER A 239 -35.18 16.45 -21.83
C SER A 239 -36.13 17.17 -22.80
N LYS A 240 -35.57 18.07 -23.61
CA LYS A 240 -36.33 18.74 -24.69
C LYS A 240 -36.84 17.72 -25.73
N GLU A 241 -36.06 16.69 -26.04
CA GLU A 241 -36.43 15.63 -26.98
C GLU A 241 -37.59 14.78 -26.44
N GLN A 242 -37.52 14.36 -25.18
CA GLN A 242 -38.55 13.52 -24.55
C GLN A 242 -39.89 14.25 -24.42
N SER A 243 -39.86 15.54 -24.07
CA SER A 243 -41.06 16.36 -23.93
C SER A 243 -41.60 16.90 -25.26
N LYS A 244 -40.83 16.81 -26.36
CA LYS A 244 -41.08 17.52 -27.63
C LYS A 244 -41.23 19.04 -27.44
N GLY A 245 -40.62 19.59 -26.39
CA GLY A 245 -40.69 21.00 -26.02
C GLY A 245 -39.59 21.85 -26.65
N GLU A 246 -39.66 23.17 -26.44
CA GLU A 246 -38.60 24.11 -26.84
C GLU A 246 -37.39 24.09 -25.88
N ALA A 247 -37.59 23.62 -24.64
CA ALA A 247 -36.58 23.53 -23.60
C ALA A 247 -36.76 22.25 -22.78
N ALA A 248 -35.70 21.83 -22.09
CA ALA A 248 -35.77 20.74 -21.13
C ALA A 248 -36.53 21.17 -19.86
N GLY A 249 -37.08 20.18 -19.16
CA GLY A 249 -37.71 20.38 -17.86
C GLY A 249 -36.72 20.86 -16.82
N ILE A 250 -37.22 21.63 -15.85
CA ILE A 250 -36.42 22.27 -14.82
C ILE A 250 -37.02 21.95 -13.45
N LEU A 251 -36.21 21.36 -12.57
CA LEU A 251 -36.47 21.26 -11.13
C LEU A 251 -35.61 22.30 -10.40
N GLN A 252 -36.24 23.27 -9.75
CA GLN A 252 -35.54 24.33 -9.01
C GLN A 252 -35.90 24.29 -7.53
N CYS A 253 -34.93 23.98 -6.69
CA CYS A 253 -35.04 24.01 -5.23
C CYS A 253 -34.36 25.28 -4.69
N PHE A 254 -35.13 26.15 -4.05
CA PHE A 254 -34.61 27.43 -3.53
C PHE A 254 -33.86 27.32 -2.19
N GLY A 255 -33.78 26.12 -1.60
CA GLY A 255 -33.04 25.81 -0.37
C GLY A 255 -32.51 24.38 -0.41
N ASP A 256 -32.42 23.74 0.76
CA ASP A 256 -31.98 22.35 0.86
C ASP A 256 -33.01 21.38 0.27
N PHE A 257 -32.53 20.25 -0.27
CA PHE A 257 -33.36 19.20 -0.83
C PHE A 257 -32.80 17.82 -0.46
N THR A 258 -33.66 16.92 -0.01
CA THR A 258 -33.25 15.59 0.45
C THR A 258 -33.92 14.49 -0.35
N VAL A 259 -33.12 13.61 -0.97
CA VAL A 259 -33.54 12.38 -1.65
C VAL A 259 -33.33 11.21 -0.69
N LYS A 260 -34.42 10.55 -0.28
CA LYS A 260 -34.36 9.48 0.73
C LYS A 260 -35.55 8.55 0.73
N ASN A 261 -35.41 7.45 1.46
CA ASN A 261 -36.44 6.43 1.67
C ASN A 261 -36.86 5.77 0.35
N GLU A 262 -35.89 5.35 -0.47
CA GLU A 262 -36.16 4.71 -1.77
C GLU A 262 -36.92 5.66 -2.71
N PHE A 263 -36.63 6.97 -2.62
CA PHE A 263 -37.08 8.01 -3.54
C PHE A 263 -36.03 8.21 -4.63
N GLU A 264 -36.48 8.28 -5.87
CA GLU A 264 -35.61 8.32 -7.04
C GLU A 264 -35.83 9.60 -7.85
N ILE A 265 -34.75 10.14 -8.40
CA ILE A 265 -34.80 11.21 -9.40
C ILE A 265 -34.10 10.74 -10.67
N GLU A 266 -34.84 10.71 -11.78
CA GLU A 266 -34.28 10.56 -13.11
C GLU A 266 -34.20 11.94 -13.76
N ASN A 267 -32.98 12.48 -13.91
CA ASN A 267 -32.75 13.80 -14.46
C ASN A 267 -32.22 13.74 -15.90
N TYR A 268 -33.09 13.94 -16.89
CA TYR A 268 -32.73 14.18 -18.29
C TYR A 268 -32.75 15.67 -18.68
N GLY A 269 -33.11 16.56 -17.75
CA GLY A 269 -33.18 18.00 -17.95
C GLY A 269 -32.22 18.75 -17.04
N THR A 270 -32.74 19.71 -16.29
CA THR A 270 -31.95 20.52 -15.35
C THR A 270 -32.51 20.45 -13.94
N MET A 271 -31.65 20.11 -12.99
CA MET A 271 -31.91 20.21 -11.55
C MET A 271 -30.98 21.28 -10.95
N THR A 272 -31.53 22.16 -10.13
CA THR A 272 -30.76 23.17 -9.39
C THR A 272 -31.20 23.22 -7.93
N VAL A 273 -30.25 23.09 -7.01
CA VAL A 273 -30.46 23.15 -5.57
C VAL A 273 -29.62 24.28 -5.00
N ASN A 274 -30.25 25.38 -4.58
CA ASN A 274 -29.54 26.55 -4.04
C ASN A 274 -28.95 26.33 -2.63
N GLY A 275 -29.11 25.13 -2.07
CA GLY A 275 -28.57 24.73 -0.76
C GLY A 275 -27.90 23.36 -0.84
N THR A 276 -28.09 22.56 0.21
CA THR A 276 -27.57 21.19 0.29
C THR A 276 -28.51 20.23 -0.42
N LEU A 277 -27.99 19.48 -1.40
CA LEU A 277 -28.59 18.27 -1.93
C LEU A 277 -28.08 17.08 -1.13
N ALA A 278 -28.92 16.54 -0.24
CA ALA A 278 -28.60 15.36 0.55
C ALA A 278 -29.24 14.11 -0.06
N ILE A 279 -28.45 13.06 -0.28
CA ILE A 279 -28.91 11.75 -0.74
C ILE A 279 -28.60 10.76 0.38
N GLU A 280 -29.64 10.24 1.02
CA GLU A 280 -29.52 9.42 2.24
C GLU A 280 -30.55 8.29 2.27
N ASN A 281 -30.27 7.23 3.02
CA ASN A 281 -31.24 6.17 3.33
C ASN A 281 -31.91 5.55 2.08
N GLY A 282 -31.08 5.10 1.12
CA GLY A 282 -31.50 4.44 -0.13
C GLY A 282 -32.15 5.41 -1.13
N GLY A 283 -31.85 6.71 -1.05
CA GLY A 283 -32.22 7.65 -2.09
C GLY A 283 -31.29 7.53 -3.30
N GLU A 284 -31.80 7.80 -4.49
CA GLU A 284 -31.07 7.60 -5.75
C GLU A 284 -31.30 8.77 -6.72
N ILE A 285 -30.24 9.17 -7.42
CA ILE A 285 -30.34 10.13 -8.52
C ILE A 285 -29.57 9.60 -9.74
N ASP A 286 -30.32 9.40 -10.82
CA ASP A 286 -29.81 9.13 -12.16
C ASP A 286 -29.69 10.44 -12.94
N ASN A 287 -28.46 10.95 -13.10
CA ASN A 287 -28.22 12.22 -13.77
C ASN A 287 -27.67 12.04 -15.19
N TYR A 288 -28.57 12.10 -16.18
CA TYR A 288 -28.26 12.21 -17.62
C TYR A 288 -28.06 13.66 -18.07
N GLY A 289 -28.67 14.61 -17.36
CA GLY A 289 -28.70 16.04 -17.68
C GLY A 289 -27.76 16.88 -16.83
N CYS A 290 -28.25 18.03 -16.37
CA CYS A 290 -27.49 18.98 -15.57
C CYS A 290 -27.96 18.95 -14.12
N LEU A 291 -27.06 18.74 -13.17
CA LEU A 291 -27.31 18.90 -11.74
C LEU A 291 -26.37 19.97 -11.18
N HIS A 292 -26.94 20.98 -10.53
CA HIS A 292 -26.18 21.99 -9.81
C HIS A 292 -26.64 22.05 -8.36
N ALA A 293 -25.71 21.99 -7.42
CA ALA A 293 -25.99 22.23 -6.01
C ALA A 293 -24.93 23.16 -5.40
N GLU A 294 -25.24 23.84 -4.29
CA GLU A 294 -24.20 24.53 -3.51
C GLU A 294 -23.35 23.50 -2.74
N LYS A 295 -24.01 22.50 -2.17
CA LYS A 295 -23.37 21.37 -1.50
C LYS A 295 -24.06 20.06 -1.89
N ILE A 296 -23.30 19.00 -2.12
CA ILE A 296 -23.83 17.63 -2.27
C ILE A 296 -23.36 16.80 -1.06
N GLU A 297 -24.28 16.08 -0.44
CA GLU A 297 -24.00 15.13 0.64
C GLU A 297 -24.52 13.74 0.26
N LEU A 298 -23.64 12.75 0.20
CA LEU A 298 -24.01 11.34 0.00
C LEU A 298 -23.77 10.58 1.31
N ASP A 299 -24.84 10.15 1.99
CA ASP A 299 -24.73 9.36 3.24
C ASP A 299 -25.39 7.98 3.11
N GLY A 300 -24.57 6.93 3.14
CA GLY A 300 -25.04 5.54 3.15
C GLY A 300 -25.44 4.99 4.52
N ASN A 301 -25.37 5.74 5.63
CA ASN A 301 -25.69 5.27 6.99
C ASN A 301 -27.21 5.00 7.24
N GLY A 302 -27.85 4.13 6.45
CA GLY A 302 -29.27 3.78 6.63
C GLY A 302 -29.74 2.45 6.03
N LYS A 303 -29.21 2.01 4.89
CA LYS A 303 -29.50 0.78 4.10
C LYS A 303 -28.58 0.74 2.85
N ASP A 304 -28.61 -0.35 2.07
CA ASP A 304 -27.93 -0.47 0.77
C ASP A 304 -28.22 0.75 -0.15
N ASP A 305 -27.18 1.21 -0.84
CA ASP A 305 -27.21 2.05 -2.06
C ASP A 305 -27.80 3.47 -1.95
N SER A 306 -27.13 4.37 -1.18
CA SER A 306 -27.26 5.83 -1.45
C SER A 306 -26.39 6.17 -2.67
N LEU A 307 -27.03 6.37 -3.82
CA LEU A 307 -26.35 6.47 -5.12
C LEU A 307 -26.59 7.82 -5.79
N LEU A 308 -25.51 8.43 -6.24
CA LEU A 308 -25.55 9.40 -7.33
C LEU A 308 -24.90 8.73 -8.53
N GLU A 309 -25.64 8.55 -9.61
CA GLU A 309 -25.11 8.04 -10.87
C GLU A 309 -25.06 9.16 -11.91
N ILE A 310 -23.86 9.44 -12.41
CA ILE A 310 -23.64 10.41 -13.47
C ILE A 310 -23.54 9.63 -14.78
N LYS A 311 -24.69 9.49 -15.44
CA LYS A 311 -24.87 8.74 -16.68
C LYS A 311 -24.10 9.37 -17.85
N GLU A 312 -24.07 8.71 -19.01
CA GLU A 312 -23.26 9.12 -20.16
C GLU A 312 -23.53 10.59 -20.53
N ARG A 313 -22.46 11.40 -20.50
CA ARG A 313 -22.48 12.86 -20.76
C ARG A 313 -23.22 13.70 -19.71
N GLY A 314 -23.65 13.11 -18.60
CA GLY A 314 -24.20 13.81 -17.45
C GLY A 314 -23.20 14.80 -16.86
N TYR A 315 -23.71 15.92 -16.35
CA TYR A 315 -22.91 16.95 -15.71
C TYR A 315 -23.43 17.24 -14.30
N VAL A 316 -22.52 17.21 -13.33
CA VAL A 316 -22.78 17.59 -11.95
C VAL A 316 -21.82 18.69 -11.53
N PHE A 317 -22.35 19.76 -10.95
CA PHE A 317 -21.57 20.81 -10.33
C PHE A 317 -21.94 20.96 -8.85
N SER A 318 -20.93 21.09 -8.00
CA SER A 318 -21.09 21.53 -6.62
C SER A 318 -19.96 22.45 -6.18
N LYS A 319 -20.18 23.31 -5.18
CA LYS A 319 -19.04 23.99 -4.54
C LYS A 319 -18.27 23.04 -3.65
N THR A 320 -19.00 22.32 -2.80
CA THR A 320 -18.43 21.29 -1.91
C THR A 320 -19.20 20.00 -2.05
N MET A 321 -18.51 18.88 -1.90
CA MET A 321 -19.14 17.57 -1.88
C MET A 321 -18.63 16.78 -0.69
N TRP A 322 -19.52 16.10 0.00
CA TRP A 322 -19.20 15.24 1.12
C TRP A 322 -19.80 13.85 0.89
N MET A 323 -19.01 12.80 1.11
CA MET A 323 -19.45 11.42 0.93
C MET A 323 -19.11 10.59 2.15
N GLN A 324 -20.01 9.68 2.52
CA GLN A 324 -19.78 8.74 3.61
C GLN A 324 -20.45 7.39 3.36
N LYS A 325 -19.64 6.33 3.25
CA LYS A 325 -20.14 4.96 2.97
C LYS A 325 -21.11 4.94 1.78
N ALA A 326 -20.78 5.70 0.75
CA ALA A 326 -21.65 5.94 -0.39
C ALA A 326 -20.85 5.74 -1.68
N THR A 327 -21.55 5.36 -2.74
CA THR A 327 -20.99 5.14 -4.06
C THR A 327 -21.46 6.24 -5.01
N LEU A 328 -20.51 6.79 -5.76
CA LEU A 328 -20.73 7.66 -6.90
C LEU A 328 -20.36 6.88 -8.16
N GLU A 329 -21.33 6.59 -9.00
CA GLU A 329 -21.10 5.90 -10.27
C GLU A 329 -21.04 6.90 -11.42
N MET A 330 -20.13 6.69 -12.36
CA MET A 330 -19.88 7.60 -13.47
C MET A 330 -19.71 6.86 -14.79
N GLU A 331 -20.67 7.01 -15.69
CA GLU A 331 -20.55 6.45 -17.04
C GLU A 331 -19.57 7.26 -17.90
N LYS A 332 -19.16 6.70 -19.05
CA LYS A 332 -18.29 7.40 -20.03
C LYS A 332 -18.73 8.84 -20.35
N ASN A 333 -17.75 9.72 -20.58
CA ASN A 333 -17.94 11.13 -20.95
C ASN A 333 -18.69 12.00 -19.91
N SER A 334 -19.03 11.48 -18.74
CA SER A 334 -19.59 12.26 -17.63
C SER A 334 -18.55 13.23 -17.05
N LEU A 335 -19.04 14.29 -16.41
CA LEU A 335 -18.21 15.29 -15.74
C LEU A 335 -18.81 15.68 -14.39
N LEU A 336 -18.05 15.49 -13.33
CA LEU A 336 -18.29 16.05 -12.00
C LEU A 336 -17.31 17.20 -11.77
N GLU A 337 -17.80 18.40 -11.47
CA GLU A 337 -16.98 19.55 -11.11
C GLU A 337 -17.27 19.99 -9.67
N ILE A 338 -16.23 20.03 -8.84
CA ILE A 338 -16.27 20.45 -7.44
C ILE A 338 -15.38 21.68 -7.27
N GLU A 339 -15.98 22.84 -7.06
CA GLU A 339 -15.25 24.13 -7.05
C GLU A 339 -14.23 24.23 -5.91
N GLU A 340 -14.54 23.67 -4.74
CA GLU A 340 -13.71 23.74 -3.54
C GLU A 340 -13.22 22.36 -3.12
N THR A 341 -13.90 21.68 -2.19
CA THR A 341 -13.38 20.45 -1.57
C THR A 341 -14.34 19.27 -1.74
N LEU A 342 -13.77 18.11 -2.12
CA LEU A 342 -14.37 16.79 -1.96
C LEU A 342 -13.93 16.20 -0.62
N GLU A 343 -14.85 16.02 0.31
CA GLU A 343 -14.60 15.39 1.62
C GLU A 343 -15.10 13.94 1.60
N LEU A 344 -14.18 12.98 1.69
CA LEU A 344 -14.47 11.55 1.67
C LEU A 344 -14.36 11.00 3.08
N LYS A 345 -15.34 10.21 3.51
CA LYS A 345 -15.36 9.65 4.87
C LYS A 345 -15.74 8.17 4.86
N ASN A 346 -15.05 7.37 5.67
CA ASN A 346 -15.27 5.90 5.70
C ASN A 346 -15.13 5.27 4.28
N ASP A 347 -15.77 4.13 4.04
CA ASP A 347 -15.76 3.36 2.78
C ASP A 347 -16.55 4.07 1.64
N SER A 348 -16.09 5.24 1.20
CA SER A 348 -16.67 5.91 0.03
C SER A 348 -16.05 5.38 -1.27
N GLU A 349 -16.84 5.34 -2.33
CA GLU A 349 -16.41 4.79 -3.62
C GLU A 349 -16.79 5.72 -4.77
N ILE A 350 -15.88 5.89 -5.73
CA ILE A 350 -16.14 6.55 -7.02
C ILE A 350 -15.78 5.56 -8.13
N GLU A 351 -16.76 5.11 -8.89
CA GLU A 351 -16.56 4.05 -9.88
C GLU A 351 -16.93 4.53 -11.29
N GLY A 352 -16.07 4.21 -12.25
CA GLY A 352 -16.34 4.45 -13.67
C GLY A 352 -16.79 3.20 -14.41
N ASP A 353 -17.17 3.34 -15.68
CA ASP A 353 -17.37 2.19 -16.57
C ASP A 353 -16.05 1.48 -16.94
N ASP A 354 -16.12 0.18 -17.24
CA ASP A 354 -15.03 -0.61 -17.85
C ASP A 354 -15.07 -0.59 -19.41
N ASP A 355 -15.64 0.47 -20.00
CA ASP A 355 -15.86 0.56 -21.46
C ASP A 355 -14.69 1.21 -22.24
N GLY A 356 -13.64 1.59 -21.51
CA GLY A 356 -12.41 2.18 -22.04
C GLY A 356 -12.45 3.70 -22.26
N LYS A 357 -13.53 4.41 -21.92
CA LYS A 357 -13.61 5.88 -22.01
C LYS A 357 -13.65 6.53 -20.63
N TRP A 358 -13.05 7.71 -20.54
CA TRP A 358 -12.94 8.44 -19.28
C TRP A 358 -14.28 9.07 -18.84
N ALA A 359 -14.63 8.85 -17.57
CA ALA A 359 -15.35 9.77 -16.72
C ALA A 359 -14.36 10.74 -16.05
N VAL A 360 -14.76 11.99 -15.80
CA VAL A 360 -13.87 13.02 -15.25
C VAL A 360 -14.44 13.62 -13.98
N VAL A 361 -13.65 13.58 -12.90
CA VAL A 361 -13.91 14.37 -11.69
C VAL A 361 -12.90 15.51 -11.66
N LYS A 362 -13.35 16.76 -11.73
CA LYS A 362 -12.50 17.95 -11.62
C LYS A 362 -12.75 18.59 -10.26
N LEU A 363 -11.71 18.75 -9.47
CA LEU A 363 -11.83 19.31 -8.12
C LEU A 363 -10.67 20.26 -7.79
N THR A 364 -10.91 21.19 -6.86
CA THR A 364 -9.84 22.04 -6.32
C THR A 364 -9.04 21.31 -5.25
N ASN A 365 -9.69 20.60 -4.32
CA ASN A 365 -9.02 19.84 -3.27
C ASN A 365 -9.84 18.59 -2.87
N ALA A 366 -9.17 17.58 -2.31
CA ALA A 366 -9.82 16.41 -1.73
C ALA A 366 -9.23 16.11 -0.35
N THR A 367 -10.08 15.75 0.60
CA THR A 367 -9.69 15.37 1.95
C THR A 367 -10.34 14.06 2.35
N VAL A 368 -9.66 13.29 3.21
CA VAL A 368 -10.21 12.05 3.76
C VAL A 368 -10.36 12.20 5.27
N ILE A 369 -11.55 11.93 5.80
CA ILE A 369 -11.90 12.02 7.21
C ILE A 369 -12.08 10.59 7.73
N ASN A 370 -11.30 10.22 8.76
CA ASN A 370 -11.23 8.92 9.48
C ASN A 370 -10.03 8.02 9.10
N GLU A 371 -8.92 8.16 9.84
CA GLU A 371 -7.65 7.43 9.63
C GLU A 371 -7.52 6.10 10.43
N TYR A 372 -8.58 5.61 11.10
CA TYR A 372 -8.40 4.64 12.21
C TYR A 372 -9.09 3.26 12.10
N ASN A 373 -9.70 2.84 10.98
CA ASN A 373 -10.53 1.62 10.98
C ASN A 373 -10.44 0.69 9.75
N ASP A 374 -9.31 0.60 9.03
CA ASP A 374 -9.16 -0.29 7.84
C ASP A 374 -10.19 -0.03 6.71
N LYS A 375 -10.85 1.14 6.76
CA LYS A 375 -11.88 1.58 5.82
C LYS A 375 -11.26 2.51 4.79
N THR A 376 -11.26 2.10 3.52
CA THR A 376 -10.50 2.75 2.45
C THR A 376 -11.43 3.40 1.45
N THR A 377 -11.15 4.65 1.08
CA THR A 377 -11.84 5.28 -0.05
C THR A 377 -11.22 4.78 -1.35
N GLN A 378 -12.04 4.29 -2.28
CA GLN A 378 -11.61 3.72 -3.54
C GLN A 378 -12.10 4.53 -4.74
N ILE A 379 -11.27 4.62 -5.77
CA ILE A 379 -11.63 5.12 -7.09
C ILE A 379 -11.30 4.02 -8.09
N LYS A 380 -12.29 3.58 -8.86
CA LYS A 380 -12.17 2.38 -9.71
C LYS A 380 -12.45 2.68 -11.18
N ASN A 381 -12.01 1.77 -12.04
CA ASN A 381 -12.28 1.75 -13.48
C ASN A 381 -11.86 3.05 -14.18
N LYS A 382 -12.51 3.43 -15.30
CA LYS A 382 -12.11 4.60 -16.11
C LYS A 382 -12.58 5.94 -15.56
N VAL A 383 -12.18 6.26 -14.32
CA VAL A 383 -12.27 7.61 -13.74
C VAL A 383 -10.90 8.29 -13.79
N PHE A 384 -10.87 9.53 -14.29
CA PHE A 384 -9.73 10.42 -14.12
C PHE A 384 -10.10 11.56 -13.16
N VAL A 385 -9.41 11.64 -12.03
CA VAL A 385 -9.53 12.78 -11.12
C VAL A 385 -8.48 13.83 -11.45
N VAL A 386 -8.96 15.03 -11.76
CA VAL A 386 -8.17 16.22 -12.09
C VAL A 386 -8.13 17.13 -10.87
N CYS A 387 -6.94 17.27 -10.28
CA CYS A 387 -6.68 18.14 -9.14
C CYS A 387 -5.39 18.93 -9.38
N ASP A 388 -5.44 20.26 -9.42
CA ASP A 388 -4.23 21.10 -9.57
C ASP A 388 -3.58 21.45 -8.21
N HIS A 389 -4.29 21.25 -7.09
CA HIS A 389 -3.75 21.44 -5.75
C HIS A 389 -2.63 20.44 -5.44
N ASN A 390 -1.66 20.85 -4.61
CA ASN A 390 -0.43 20.09 -4.32
C ASN A 390 0.23 19.50 -5.58
N ASN A 391 0.18 20.26 -6.68
CA ASN A 391 0.70 19.86 -7.97
C ASN A 391 0.13 18.54 -8.53
N GLY A 392 -1.09 18.17 -8.15
CA GLY A 392 -1.75 16.94 -8.59
C GLY A 392 -1.34 15.68 -7.85
N GLU A 393 -0.75 15.82 -6.67
CA GLU A 393 -0.56 14.70 -5.75
C GLU A 393 -1.91 14.24 -5.18
N LYS A 394 -2.10 12.92 -5.08
CA LYS A 394 -3.31 12.31 -4.55
C LYS A 394 -3.23 12.19 -3.03
N PRO A 395 -4.30 12.52 -2.28
CA PRO A 395 -4.36 12.25 -0.84
C PRO A 395 -4.12 10.77 -0.47
N LYS A 396 -3.37 10.55 0.62
CA LYS A 396 -2.86 9.25 1.09
C LYS A 396 -3.91 8.14 1.18
N ASN A 397 -5.10 8.46 1.67
CA ASN A 397 -6.13 7.46 1.97
C ASN A 397 -7.14 7.26 0.84
N ILE A 398 -6.78 7.64 -0.40
CA ILE A 398 -7.53 7.36 -1.62
C ILE A 398 -6.77 6.32 -2.43
N TYR A 399 -7.41 5.19 -2.71
CA TYR A 399 -6.83 4.08 -3.47
C TYR A 399 -7.36 4.09 -4.90
N LEU A 400 -6.46 3.98 -5.88
CA LEU A 400 -6.82 3.85 -7.30
C LEU A 400 -6.82 2.37 -7.68
N GLU A 401 -7.88 1.89 -8.30
CA GLU A 401 -8.03 0.49 -8.73
C GLU A 401 -8.53 0.44 -10.17
N ASP A 402 -8.36 -0.73 -10.82
CA ASP A 402 -8.96 -1.06 -12.11
C ASP A 402 -8.76 -0.02 -13.25
N GLY A 403 -7.63 0.70 -13.22
CA GLY A 403 -7.25 1.66 -14.25
C GLY A 403 -7.67 3.10 -13.99
N ALA A 404 -8.16 3.40 -12.79
CA ALA A 404 -8.38 4.77 -12.32
C ALA A 404 -7.07 5.56 -12.27
N GLN A 405 -7.17 6.86 -12.53
CA GLN A 405 -6.02 7.76 -12.60
C GLN A 405 -6.27 9.05 -11.83
N TRP A 406 -5.21 9.56 -11.22
CA TRP A 406 -5.19 10.86 -10.56
C TRP A 406 -4.03 11.69 -11.10
N GLY A 407 -4.29 12.98 -11.32
CA GLY A 407 -3.25 13.93 -11.66
C GLY A 407 -3.78 15.33 -11.85
N ASN A 408 -2.89 16.25 -12.22
CA ASN A 408 -3.28 17.62 -12.53
C ASN A 408 -3.78 17.79 -13.98
N THR A 409 -4.22 19.00 -14.33
CA THR A 409 -4.75 19.32 -15.66
C THR A 409 -3.78 18.93 -16.78
N LYS A 410 -2.48 19.12 -16.59
CA LYS A 410 -1.47 18.75 -17.59
C LYS A 410 -1.34 17.22 -17.73
N ALA A 411 -1.50 16.48 -16.62
CA ALA A 411 -1.47 15.03 -16.61
C ALA A 411 -2.66 14.45 -17.37
N ALA A 412 -3.84 15.04 -17.18
CA ALA A 412 -5.05 14.70 -17.92
C ALA A 412 -4.87 14.91 -19.44
N ALA A 413 -4.19 15.99 -19.86
CA ALA A 413 -3.87 16.22 -21.27
C ALA A 413 -2.98 15.12 -21.85
N ASN A 414 -1.92 14.75 -21.14
CA ASN A 414 -0.99 13.71 -21.59
C ASN A 414 -1.64 12.31 -21.63
N ALA A 415 -2.56 12.02 -20.71
CA ALA A 415 -3.35 10.79 -20.73
C ALA A 415 -4.44 10.79 -21.83
N GLY A 416 -4.58 11.88 -22.59
CA GLY A 416 -5.57 12.02 -23.66
C GLY A 416 -7.00 12.12 -23.14
N VAL A 417 -7.17 12.52 -21.87
CA VAL A 417 -8.47 12.65 -21.22
C VAL A 417 -9.27 13.74 -21.89
N LYS A 418 -10.47 13.38 -22.34
CA LYS A 418 -11.43 14.31 -22.92
C LYS A 418 -12.83 13.75 -22.76
N THR A 419 -13.79 14.64 -22.56
CA THR A 419 -15.21 14.29 -22.65
C THR A 419 -15.82 14.87 -23.91
N THR A 420 -17.00 14.41 -24.31
CA THR A 420 -17.70 14.91 -25.49
C THR A 420 -18.59 16.13 -25.22
N GLY A 421 -18.57 16.70 -24.00
CA GLY A 421 -19.44 17.79 -23.55
C GLY A 421 -20.93 17.42 -23.60
N SER A 422 -21.78 18.27 -23.04
CA SER A 422 -23.25 18.11 -23.08
C SER A 422 -23.93 19.47 -23.29
N ASP A 423 -25.26 19.48 -23.30
CA ASP A 423 -26.02 20.74 -23.28
C ASP A 423 -25.77 21.55 -22.00
N CYS A 424 -25.22 20.90 -20.97
CA CYS A 424 -24.99 21.44 -19.63
C CYS A 424 -23.59 21.99 -19.41
N ALA A 425 -22.58 21.36 -20.01
CA ALA A 425 -21.18 21.72 -19.81
C ALA A 425 -20.38 21.51 -21.10
N PRO A 426 -19.39 22.39 -21.37
CA PRO A 426 -18.46 22.15 -22.47
C PRO A 426 -17.71 20.83 -22.25
N ALA A 427 -17.20 20.27 -23.34
CA ALA A 427 -16.27 19.16 -23.27
C ALA A 427 -15.08 19.52 -22.37
N TYR A 428 -14.74 18.65 -21.42
CA TYR A 428 -13.47 18.75 -20.73
C TYR A 428 -12.36 18.45 -21.74
N LYS A 429 -11.49 19.43 -21.96
CA LYS A 429 -10.35 19.34 -22.86
C LYS A 429 -9.18 20.11 -22.25
N PRO A 430 -8.27 19.42 -21.54
CA PRO A 430 -7.14 20.07 -20.89
C PRO A 430 -6.11 20.55 -21.92
N GLU A 431 -5.40 21.63 -21.58
CA GLU A 431 -4.34 22.21 -22.40
C GLU A 431 -2.95 21.77 -21.90
N GLU A 432 -2.03 21.50 -22.83
CA GLU A 432 -0.62 21.24 -22.55
C GLU A 432 0.09 22.58 -22.32
N GLY A 433 0.13 23.06 -21.07
CA GLY A 433 0.78 24.32 -20.71
C GLY A 433 2.16 24.15 -20.04
N GLY A 434 3.10 25.06 -20.33
CA GLY A 434 4.39 25.20 -19.63
C GLY A 434 5.61 24.80 -20.48
N THR A 435 6.81 25.20 -20.05
CA THR A 435 8.07 24.77 -20.68
C THR A 435 8.70 23.67 -19.82
N PRO A 436 8.74 22.41 -20.31
CA PRO A 436 9.31 21.31 -19.55
C PRO A 436 10.81 21.47 -19.30
N GLU A 437 11.25 20.95 -18.16
CA GLU A 437 12.64 20.86 -17.74
C GLU A 437 13.09 19.39 -17.78
N GLU A 438 14.34 19.14 -18.18
CA GLU A 438 14.90 17.79 -18.16
C GLU A 438 15.06 17.30 -16.70
N PRO A 439 14.79 16.02 -16.42
CA PRO A 439 15.00 15.46 -15.09
C PRO A 439 16.44 15.65 -14.58
N GLY A 440 16.55 15.98 -13.29
CA GLY A 440 17.85 16.07 -12.61
C GLY A 440 18.58 14.72 -12.54
N ASN A 441 19.90 14.79 -12.34
CA ASN A 441 20.75 13.60 -12.20
C ASN A 441 20.79 13.06 -10.75
N ASP A 442 20.34 13.84 -9.78
CA ASP A 442 20.33 13.45 -8.37
C ASP A 442 19.04 12.67 -8.06
N LYS A 443 19.20 11.58 -7.32
CA LYS A 443 18.13 10.65 -6.96
C LYS A 443 18.28 10.25 -5.49
N GLU A 444 17.15 10.09 -4.82
CA GLU A 444 17.09 9.51 -3.48
C GLU A 444 15.95 8.49 -3.45
N TYR A 445 16.25 7.28 -2.99
CA TYR A 445 15.29 6.17 -2.95
C TYR A 445 15.66 5.18 -1.84
N THR A 446 14.73 4.29 -1.47
CA THR A 446 14.92 3.30 -0.40
C THR A 446 15.06 1.90 -0.98
N LEU A 447 15.81 1.01 -0.33
CA LEU A 447 15.78 -0.43 -0.63
C LEU A 447 14.65 -1.15 0.10
N GLY A 448 13.80 -0.43 0.85
CA GLY A 448 12.74 -0.94 1.70
C GLY A 448 13.11 -0.95 3.18
N GLN A 449 12.14 -1.29 4.03
CA GLN A 449 12.33 -1.53 5.46
C GLN A 449 12.12 -3.02 5.73
N TYR A 450 13.07 -3.65 6.41
CA TYR A 450 13.04 -5.08 6.70
C TYR A 450 13.58 -5.38 8.10
N THR A 451 13.02 -6.40 8.73
CA THR A 451 13.51 -7.00 9.95
C THR A 451 14.42 -8.18 9.63
N TYR A 452 15.62 -8.18 10.20
CA TYR A 452 16.53 -9.31 10.23
C TYR A 452 16.38 -10.00 11.58
N ALA A 453 15.78 -11.18 11.55
CA ALA A 453 15.47 -12.02 12.70
C ALA A 453 16.48 -13.17 12.76
N PHE A 454 17.24 -13.26 13.85
CA PHE A 454 18.36 -14.19 13.99
C PHE A 454 18.11 -15.22 15.09
N GLU A 455 18.73 -16.38 14.91
CA GLU A 455 19.02 -17.39 15.92
C GLU A 455 20.52 -17.40 16.25
N ASP A 456 20.91 -17.71 17.48
CA ASP A 456 22.26 -17.54 18.01
C ASP A 456 23.01 -18.87 18.28
N LEU A 457 22.32 -20.00 18.14
CA LEU A 457 22.81 -21.33 18.51
C LEU A 457 23.52 -22.09 17.40
N TRP A 458 23.81 -21.46 16.25
CA TRP A 458 24.64 -22.06 15.21
C TRP A 458 25.96 -22.63 15.79
N PRO A 459 26.41 -23.84 15.42
CA PRO A 459 25.90 -24.71 14.37
C PRO A 459 24.84 -25.73 14.84
N ASN A 460 24.18 -25.50 15.98
CA ASN A 460 23.11 -26.33 16.53
C ASN A 460 21.73 -25.68 16.34
N PHE A 461 20.66 -26.44 16.62
CA PHE A 461 19.31 -25.89 16.70
C PHE A 461 19.09 -25.18 18.05
N GLY A 462 18.33 -24.09 18.01
CA GLY A 462 17.67 -23.47 19.16
C GLY A 462 16.20 -23.84 19.25
N ASP A 463 15.42 -23.02 19.93
CA ASP A 463 13.96 -23.06 20.00
C ASP A 463 13.27 -22.49 18.76
N TYR A 464 14.00 -21.81 17.87
CA TYR A 464 13.51 -21.35 16.57
C TYR A 464 12.39 -20.31 16.68
N ASP A 465 12.49 -19.45 17.70
CA ASP A 465 11.61 -18.31 17.91
C ASP A 465 12.05 -17.07 17.10
N MET A 466 13.25 -17.11 16.52
CA MET A 466 13.85 -16.08 15.66
C MET A 466 13.94 -14.71 16.35
N ASN A 467 14.12 -14.68 17.67
CA ASN A 467 14.15 -13.42 18.42
C ASN A 467 15.49 -13.14 19.15
N ASP A 468 16.49 -14.02 19.01
CA ASP A 468 17.79 -13.87 19.66
C ASP A 468 18.45 -12.51 19.37
N ILE A 469 18.33 -12.07 18.12
CA ILE A 469 18.49 -10.67 17.72
C ILE A 469 17.39 -10.32 16.72
N VAL A 470 16.67 -9.24 17.00
CA VAL A 470 15.70 -8.65 16.06
C VAL A 470 16.20 -7.26 15.67
N LEU A 471 16.63 -7.12 14.42
CA LEU A 471 17.19 -5.88 13.87
C LEU A 471 16.35 -5.36 12.71
N VAL A 472 15.56 -4.32 12.95
CA VAL A 472 14.83 -3.61 11.88
C VAL A 472 15.79 -2.66 11.18
N THR A 473 15.80 -2.64 9.85
CA THR A 473 16.65 -1.73 9.07
C THR A 473 15.88 -1.12 7.90
N LYS A 474 16.08 0.18 7.67
CA LYS A 474 15.67 0.89 6.45
C LYS A 474 16.91 1.47 5.79
N VAL A 475 17.11 1.17 4.51
CA VAL A 475 18.28 1.60 3.75
C VAL A 475 17.89 2.64 2.71
N THR A 476 18.43 3.85 2.83
CA THR A 476 18.25 4.92 1.84
C THR A 476 19.53 5.13 1.05
N LEU A 477 19.41 5.24 -0.26
CA LEU A 477 20.52 5.50 -1.18
C LEU A 477 20.38 6.88 -1.80
N LYS A 478 21.49 7.63 -1.81
CA LYS A 478 21.64 8.87 -2.58
C LYS A 478 22.54 8.60 -3.77
N VAL A 479 22.08 8.99 -4.95
CA VAL A 479 22.75 8.72 -6.23
C VAL A 479 22.87 10.01 -7.01
N THR A 480 24.05 10.25 -7.59
CA THR A 480 24.28 11.32 -8.56
C THR A 480 24.69 10.68 -9.88
N GLY A 481 23.89 10.88 -10.92
CA GLY A 481 24.01 10.17 -12.19
C GLY A 481 23.73 8.67 -12.01
N ASN A 482 24.80 7.86 -12.07
CA ASN A 482 24.75 6.40 -11.94
C ASN A 482 25.53 5.87 -10.72
N TYR A 483 26.09 6.77 -9.91
CA TYR A 483 26.96 6.42 -8.79
C TYR A 483 26.32 6.75 -7.46
N VAL A 484 26.33 5.78 -6.55
CA VAL A 484 25.86 5.96 -5.17
C VAL A 484 26.88 6.77 -4.41
N THR A 485 26.48 7.91 -3.86
CA THR A 485 27.33 8.80 -3.08
C THR A 485 27.25 8.48 -1.58
N GLN A 486 26.08 8.03 -1.13
CA GLN A 486 25.81 7.70 0.27
C GLN A 486 24.78 6.57 0.41
N ALA A 487 25.01 5.69 1.36
CA ALA A 487 24.01 4.78 1.91
C ALA A 487 23.77 5.12 3.39
N THR A 488 22.51 5.27 3.78
CA THR A 488 22.11 5.48 5.18
C THR A 488 21.29 4.29 5.65
N LEU A 489 21.81 3.59 6.66
CA LEU A 489 21.14 2.48 7.33
C LEU A 489 20.56 3.03 8.62
N LYS A 490 19.23 3.20 8.67
CA LYS A 490 18.51 3.45 9.91
C LYS A 490 18.15 2.11 10.53
N CYS A 491 18.66 1.84 11.73
CA CYS A 491 18.54 0.55 12.39
C CYS A 491 17.80 0.68 13.72
N LYS A 492 17.06 -0.34 14.12
CA LYS A 492 16.41 -0.49 15.43
C LYS A 492 16.69 -1.89 15.95
N LEU A 493 17.46 -1.99 17.03
CA LEU A 493 17.63 -3.21 17.81
C LEU A 493 16.39 -3.38 18.69
N ALA A 494 15.46 -4.24 18.24
CA ALA A 494 14.13 -4.39 18.81
C ALA A 494 14.08 -5.44 19.95
N ALA A 495 14.95 -6.45 19.90
CA ALA A 495 15.07 -7.45 20.95
C ALA A 495 16.47 -8.09 21.00
N ILE A 496 16.79 -8.66 22.15
CA ILE A 496 17.97 -9.49 22.39
C ILE A 496 17.49 -10.72 23.19
N GLY A 497 17.01 -11.75 22.50
CA GLY A 497 16.55 -13.02 23.08
C GLY A 497 17.67 -13.93 23.62
N ALA A 498 18.94 -13.59 23.36
CA ALA A 498 20.05 -14.47 23.66
C ALA A 498 20.76 -14.17 24.99
N SER A 499 21.23 -15.21 25.70
CA SER A 499 22.16 -15.04 26.83
C SER A 499 23.64 -14.92 26.42
N LYS A 500 23.93 -14.89 25.11
CA LYS A 500 25.29 -14.80 24.56
C LYS A 500 25.73 -13.34 24.33
N ARG A 501 27.04 -13.14 24.26
CA ARG A 501 27.61 -11.87 23.77
C ARG A 501 27.50 -11.84 22.26
N ILE A 502 26.59 -11.03 21.73
CA ILE A 502 26.34 -10.93 20.29
C ILE A 502 26.82 -9.60 19.73
N SER A 503 27.52 -9.67 18.60
CA SER A 503 27.91 -8.53 17.77
C SER A 503 27.23 -8.63 16.40
N ALA A 504 27.02 -7.50 15.72
CA ALA A 504 26.41 -7.49 14.38
C ALA A 504 27.21 -6.63 13.38
N GLY A 505 27.19 -7.05 12.12
CA GLY A 505 27.82 -6.37 11.00
C GLY A 505 27.06 -6.58 9.69
N VAL A 506 27.40 -5.80 8.67
CA VAL A 506 26.92 -6.00 7.30
C VAL A 506 28.10 -6.08 6.34
N GLN A 507 28.18 -7.17 5.58
CA GLN A 507 29.10 -7.28 4.45
C GLN A 507 28.43 -6.71 3.20
N LEU A 508 29.14 -5.84 2.50
CA LEU A 508 28.73 -5.30 1.20
C LEU A 508 29.31 -6.21 0.12
N ASP A 509 28.49 -7.13 -0.38
CA ASP A 509 28.94 -8.33 -1.12
C ASP A 509 29.64 -8.05 -2.47
N GLU A 510 29.52 -6.82 -2.99
CA GLU A 510 30.08 -6.37 -4.27
C GLU A 510 31.10 -5.23 -4.10
N LEU A 511 31.41 -4.83 -2.86
CA LEU A 511 32.25 -3.67 -2.56
C LEU A 511 33.46 -4.06 -1.73
N THR A 512 34.55 -3.35 -1.94
CA THR A 512 35.78 -3.48 -1.15
C THR A 512 35.91 -2.31 -0.18
N ALA A 513 36.78 -2.44 0.83
CA ALA A 513 37.12 -1.32 1.70
C ALA A 513 37.65 -0.10 0.92
N GLY A 514 38.21 -0.32 -0.28
CA GLY A 514 38.71 0.73 -1.17
C GLY A 514 37.61 1.64 -1.74
N ASP A 515 36.36 1.18 -1.80
CA ASP A 515 35.23 1.93 -2.34
C ASP A 515 34.60 2.88 -1.29
N ILE A 516 34.91 2.66 0.00
CA ILE A 516 34.36 3.42 1.12
C ILE A 516 35.30 4.58 1.50
N SER A 517 34.74 5.79 1.54
CA SER A 517 35.45 6.99 2.02
C SER A 517 35.46 7.06 3.55
N SER A 518 34.29 6.92 4.17
CA SER A 518 34.14 6.95 5.63
C SER A 518 32.81 6.35 6.07
N ILE A 519 32.76 5.83 7.30
CA ILE A 519 31.54 5.39 7.98
C ILE A 519 31.34 6.25 9.22
N GLN A 520 30.11 6.72 9.43
CA GLN A 520 29.72 7.57 10.54
C GLN A 520 28.55 6.95 11.30
N TYR A 521 28.55 7.15 12.61
CA TYR A 521 27.53 6.68 13.55
C TYR A 521 26.96 7.88 14.29
N ASP A 522 25.65 7.90 14.52
CA ASP A 522 24.99 8.92 15.36
C ASP A 522 25.10 8.61 16.87
N THR A 523 25.51 7.39 17.22
CA THR A 523 25.77 6.93 18.57
C THR A 523 27.27 6.71 18.83
N SER A 524 27.69 6.75 20.11
CA SER A 524 29.10 6.62 20.51
C SER A 524 29.44 5.34 21.28
N ASN A 525 28.45 4.50 21.59
CA ASN A 525 28.60 3.30 22.42
C ASN A 525 28.48 1.99 21.63
N ASN A 526 28.55 2.03 20.29
CA ASN A 526 28.46 0.84 19.42
C ASN A 526 29.60 -0.15 19.65
N PHE A 527 30.77 0.35 20.07
CA PHE A 527 32.02 -0.42 20.11
C PHE A 527 32.66 -0.41 21.51
N THR A 528 32.01 -1.06 22.47
CA THR A 528 32.43 -1.08 23.88
C THR A 528 33.56 -2.08 24.18
N GLU A 529 33.69 -3.13 23.36
CA GLU A 529 34.64 -4.22 23.57
C GLU A 529 35.72 -4.32 22.47
N ASN A 530 35.63 -3.48 21.43
CA ASN A 530 36.48 -3.51 20.25
C ASN A 530 36.53 -4.89 19.57
N MET A 531 35.41 -5.60 19.46
CA MET A 531 35.38 -6.91 18.77
C MET A 531 35.77 -6.76 17.30
N PHE A 532 35.25 -5.74 16.61
CA PHE A 532 35.64 -5.40 15.24
C PHE A 532 36.88 -4.51 15.23
N LYS A 533 37.95 -4.98 14.58
CA LYS A 533 39.16 -4.16 14.37
C LYS A 533 39.01 -3.40 13.05
N THR A 534 38.93 -2.07 13.09
CA THR A 534 38.58 -1.25 11.91
C THR A 534 39.76 -0.55 11.23
N ASN A 535 39.65 -0.33 9.93
CA ASN A 535 40.47 0.56 9.12
C ASN A 535 40.15 2.03 9.43
N ALA A 536 40.97 2.96 8.93
CA ALA A 536 40.74 4.39 9.12
C ALA A 536 39.41 4.90 8.53
N ASN A 537 38.85 4.22 7.52
CA ASN A 537 37.54 4.54 6.95
C ASN A 537 36.36 3.86 7.67
N GLY A 538 36.61 3.10 8.74
CA GLY A 538 35.61 2.43 9.56
C GLY A 538 35.30 0.97 9.18
N THR A 539 35.72 0.50 8.01
CA THR A 539 35.49 -0.90 7.58
C THR A 539 36.34 -1.88 8.40
N GLU A 540 35.91 -3.13 8.56
CA GLU A 540 36.71 -4.14 9.28
C GLU A 540 38.02 -4.51 8.54
N GLN A 541 39.11 -4.66 9.30
CA GLN A 541 40.40 -5.12 8.81
C GLN A 541 40.39 -6.62 8.49
N GLY A 542 41.22 -7.03 7.52
CA GLY A 542 41.40 -8.45 7.20
C GLY A 542 40.30 -9.06 6.33
N GLN A 543 39.48 -8.20 5.71
CA GLN A 543 38.41 -8.57 4.79
C GLN A 543 38.76 -8.12 3.35
N THR A 544 38.42 -8.95 2.38
CA THR A 544 38.49 -8.65 0.93
C THR A 544 37.33 -7.75 0.54
N LEU A 545 36.14 -8.04 1.07
CA LEU A 545 34.92 -7.25 0.89
C LEU A 545 34.76 -6.28 2.06
N ALA A 546 34.07 -5.15 1.82
CA ALA A 546 33.80 -4.18 2.88
C ALA A 546 32.83 -4.78 3.90
N VAL A 547 33.27 -4.89 5.15
CA VAL A 547 32.41 -5.19 6.30
C VAL A 547 32.23 -3.92 7.11
N VAL A 548 30.98 -3.53 7.35
CA VAL A 548 30.58 -2.39 8.16
C VAL A 548 30.09 -2.90 9.52
N PRO A 549 30.84 -2.67 10.60
CA PRO A 549 30.38 -2.99 11.95
C PRO A 549 29.15 -2.18 12.35
N LEU A 550 28.18 -2.81 13.04
CA LEU A 550 27.00 -2.12 13.57
C LEU A 550 27.12 -1.90 15.08
N PHE A 551 27.38 -2.98 15.83
CA PHE A 551 27.71 -2.95 17.25
C PHE A 551 28.51 -4.20 17.63
N ASP A 552 29.38 -4.09 18.64
CA ASP A 552 30.21 -5.22 19.10
C ASP A 552 29.66 -5.99 20.30
N HIS A 553 28.70 -5.42 21.03
CA HIS A 553 28.04 -6.10 22.14
C HIS A 553 26.61 -5.58 22.29
N ALA A 554 25.62 -6.35 21.83
CA ALA A 554 24.20 -5.96 21.80
C ALA A 554 23.69 -5.47 23.16
N HIS A 555 23.90 -6.24 24.24
CA HIS A 555 23.43 -5.86 25.57
C HIS A 555 24.08 -4.57 26.10
N ALA A 556 25.41 -4.43 25.99
CA ALA A 556 26.12 -3.23 26.42
C ALA A 556 25.71 -2.00 25.60
N PHE A 557 25.52 -2.17 24.29
CA PHE A 557 24.96 -1.15 23.41
C PHE A 557 23.54 -0.74 23.85
N ALA A 558 22.73 -1.71 24.26
CA ALA A 558 21.40 -1.48 24.84
C ALA A 558 21.41 -0.93 26.28
N GLY A 559 22.58 -0.84 26.94
CA GLY A 559 22.74 -0.27 28.27
C GLY A 559 22.64 -1.28 29.43
N TYR A 560 22.74 -2.58 29.13
CA TYR A 560 22.71 -3.65 30.13
C TYR A 560 24.10 -4.12 30.52
N ASN A 561 24.25 -4.51 31.79
CA ASN A 561 25.42 -5.22 32.28
C ASN A 561 25.20 -6.73 32.16
N GLY A 562 26.16 -7.43 31.58
CA GLY A 562 26.03 -8.87 31.32
C GLY A 562 25.18 -9.16 30.07
N THR A 563 24.60 -10.34 30.03
CA THR A 563 23.84 -10.85 28.88
C THR A 563 22.45 -11.37 29.28
N PRO A 564 21.60 -10.53 29.89
CA PRO A 564 20.22 -10.92 30.18
C PRO A 564 19.36 -10.92 28.91
N ILE A 565 18.49 -11.90 28.80
CA ILE A 565 17.42 -11.93 27.79
C ILE A 565 16.51 -10.69 27.97
N VAL A 566 16.32 -9.90 26.92
CA VAL A 566 15.58 -8.64 26.96
C VAL A 566 14.74 -8.41 25.70
N GLY A 567 13.52 -7.90 25.87
CA GLY A 567 12.63 -7.54 24.77
C GLY A 567 11.73 -8.67 24.26
N THR A 568 11.97 -9.92 24.65
CA THR A 568 11.26 -11.10 24.13
C THR A 568 10.19 -11.66 25.08
N TYR A 569 10.26 -11.37 26.38
CA TYR A 569 9.17 -11.68 27.32
C TYR A 569 8.03 -10.67 27.20
N LYS A 570 6.78 -11.16 27.29
CA LYS A 570 5.55 -10.38 27.07
C LYS A 570 5.51 -9.08 27.88
N ASP A 571 5.64 -9.21 29.20
CA ASP A 571 5.50 -8.10 30.15
C ASP A 571 6.86 -7.45 30.51
N ALA A 572 7.95 -7.83 29.86
CA ALA A 572 9.25 -7.22 30.12
C ALA A 572 9.40 -5.89 29.36
N GLU A 573 9.63 -4.82 30.12
CA GLU A 573 9.99 -3.53 29.55
C GLU A 573 11.38 -3.61 28.90
N PHE A 574 11.43 -3.25 27.62
CA PHE A 574 12.66 -3.03 26.87
C PHE A 574 12.46 -1.78 26.03
N ASN A 575 13.48 -0.92 26.01
CA ASN A 575 13.49 0.27 25.18
C ASN A 575 14.36 -0.03 23.95
N PRO A 576 13.77 -0.28 22.77
CA PRO A 576 14.52 -0.53 21.54
C PRO A 576 15.58 0.54 21.30
N LYS A 577 16.73 0.13 20.75
CA LYS A 577 17.81 1.07 20.42
C LYS A 577 17.80 1.37 18.94
N GLU A 578 17.42 2.60 18.62
CA GLU A 578 17.53 3.18 17.28
C GLU A 578 18.90 3.83 17.11
N PHE A 579 19.50 3.63 15.94
CA PHE A 579 20.77 4.23 15.56
C PHE A 579 20.92 4.28 14.04
N THR A 580 21.76 5.18 13.56
CA THR A 580 21.98 5.43 12.14
C THR A 580 23.44 5.20 11.78
N VAL A 581 23.68 4.39 10.75
CA VAL A 581 25.00 4.22 10.13
C VAL A 581 24.98 4.89 8.76
N THR A 582 25.84 5.89 8.57
CA THR A 582 25.97 6.59 7.28
C THR A 582 27.29 6.20 6.63
N ILE A 583 27.20 5.60 5.45
CA ILE A 583 28.33 5.13 4.65
C ILE A 583 28.51 6.10 3.48
N HIS A 584 29.66 6.77 3.43
CA HIS A 584 30.03 7.63 2.31
C HIS A 584 30.96 6.87 1.36
N PHE A 585 30.58 6.82 0.08
CA PHE A 585 31.38 6.18 -0.96
C PHE A 585 32.37 7.15 -1.58
N LYS A 586 33.45 6.63 -2.17
CA LYS A 586 34.35 7.47 -2.97
C LYS A 586 33.65 7.89 -4.24
N GLU A 587 33.93 9.11 -4.67
CA GLU A 587 33.36 9.70 -5.88
C GLU A 587 33.53 8.75 -7.09
N ASN A 588 32.44 8.51 -7.82
CA ASN A 588 32.39 7.68 -9.03
C ASN A 588 32.93 6.24 -8.87
N SER A 589 32.88 5.65 -7.67
CA SER A 589 33.40 4.29 -7.41
C SER A 589 32.34 3.19 -7.36
N VAL A 590 31.12 3.53 -6.92
CA VAL A 590 30.05 2.56 -6.66
C VAL A 590 28.88 2.80 -7.59
N GLU A 591 28.73 1.94 -8.59
CA GLU A 591 27.53 1.92 -9.43
C GLU A 591 26.31 1.48 -8.63
N GLU A 592 25.15 2.05 -8.94
CA GLU A 592 23.86 1.74 -8.32
C GLU A 592 23.57 0.23 -8.25
N SER A 593 23.87 -0.49 -9.32
CA SER A 593 23.62 -1.94 -9.43
C SER A 593 24.38 -2.77 -8.40
N LYS A 594 25.45 -2.24 -7.78
CA LYS A 594 26.25 -2.94 -6.75
C LYS A 594 25.62 -2.89 -5.36
N LEU A 595 24.60 -2.08 -5.16
CA LEU A 595 23.87 -1.95 -3.90
C LEU A 595 22.40 -2.32 -4.11
N ALA A 596 22.03 -3.51 -3.65
CA ALA A 596 20.68 -4.02 -3.65
C ALA A 596 20.45 -4.80 -2.35
N LEU A 597 19.19 -5.03 -1.95
CA LEU A 597 18.87 -5.70 -0.68
C LEU A 597 19.62 -7.03 -0.51
N ASN A 598 19.66 -7.86 -1.56
CA ASN A 598 20.34 -9.16 -1.55
C ASN A 598 21.88 -9.07 -1.59
N LYS A 599 22.45 -7.86 -1.65
CA LYS A 599 23.89 -7.58 -1.60
C LYS A 599 24.32 -6.97 -0.25
N LEU A 600 23.36 -6.74 0.64
CA LEU A 600 23.58 -6.33 2.02
C LEU A 600 23.48 -7.58 2.91
N ASN A 601 24.63 -8.20 3.16
CA ASN A 601 24.72 -9.45 3.88
C ASN A 601 24.92 -9.17 5.37
N PHE A 602 23.81 -8.96 6.07
CA PHE A 602 23.79 -8.79 7.54
C PHE A 602 24.09 -10.12 8.24
N PHE A 603 24.89 -10.04 9.30
CA PHE A 603 25.29 -11.20 10.08
C PHE A 603 25.50 -10.85 11.56
N ILE A 604 25.45 -11.88 12.40
CA ILE A 604 25.82 -11.79 13.81
C ILE A 604 26.98 -12.73 14.14
N THR A 605 27.61 -12.49 15.29
CA THR A 605 28.67 -13.35 15.85
C THR A 605 28.40 -13.58 17.33
N CYS A 606 28.60 -14.80 17.83
CA CYS A 606 28.30 -15.17 19.21
C CYS A 606 29.56 -15.47 20.01
N ASN A 607 29.71 -14.84 21.17
CA ASN A 607 30.87 -14.96 22.08
C ASN A 607 32.22 -14.80 21.35
N ALA A 608 32.25 -13.93 20.33
CA ALA A 608 33.38 -13.78 19.44
C ALA A 608 34.49 -12.93 20.06
N ALA A 609 35.70 -13.13 19.54
CA ALA A 609 36.85 -12.27 19.76
C ALA A 609 37.36 -11.74 18.40
N GLN A 610 38.30 -10.80 18.45
CA GLN A 610 38.94 -10.27 17.24
C GLN A 610 39.57 -11.38 16.37
N GLY A 611 39.45 -11.24 15.06
CA GLY A 611 40.02 -12.17 14.09
C GLY A 611 39.06 -13.29 13.69
N LYS A 612 39.59 -14.50 13.49
CA LYS A 612 38.80 -15.67 13.08
C LYS A 612 37.72 -15.99 14.13
N ARG A 613 36.46 -16.08 13.71
CA ARG A 613 35.30 -16.20 14.60
C ARG A 613 34.13 -16.95 13.96
N MET A 614 33.20 -17.37 14.80
CA MET A 614 31.89 -17.85 14.37
C MET A 614 31.05 -16.67 13.84
N GLU A 615 30.36 -16.89 12.72
CA GLU A 615 29.43 -15.94 12.11
C GLU A 615 28.14 -16.67 11.74
N ILE A 616 27.01 -15.98 11.78
CA ILE A 616 25.69 -16.51 11.44
C ILE A 616 25.09 -15.60 10.36
N HIS A 617 24.83 -16.18 9.19
CA HIS A 617 24.32 -15.50 8.01
C HIS A 617 23.02 -16.18 7.54
N GLN A 618 22.35 -15.55 6.57
CA GLN A 618 21.25 -16.17 5.83
C GLN A 618 21.65 -17.51 5.20
N ILE A 619 20.65 -18.34 4.93
CA ILE A 619 20.83 -19.74 4.50
C ILE A 619 21.76 -19.94 3.29
N ASN A 620 21.78 -18.96 2.38
CA ASN A 620 22.65 -18.93 1.20
C ASN A 620 23.63 -17.72 1.21
N GLY A 621 23.81 -17.09 2.37
CA GLY A 621 24.70 -15.95 2.56
C GLY A 621 26.18 -16.34 2.42
N LYS A 622 27.01 -15.35 2.07
CA LYS A 622 28.46 -15.53 1.97
C LYS A 622 29.10 -15.29 3.32
N ALA A 623 29.91 -16.22 3.79
CA ALA A 623 30.76 -16.00 4.96
C ALA A 623 31.76 -14.87 4.69
N THR A 624 32.15 -14.13 5.73
CA THR A 624 33.26 -13.17 5.58
C THR A 624 34.61 -13.88 5.57
N ASP A 625 35.70 -13.18 5.24
CA ASP A 625 37.05 -13.75 5.30
C ASP A 625 37.47 -14.10 6.73
N LEU A 626 36.80 -13.56 7.74
CA LEU A 626 37.07 -13.85 9.15
C LEU A 626 36.20 -14.97 9.72
N PHE A 627 35.31 -15.57 8.93
CA PHE A 627 34.60 -16.78 9.35
C PHE A 627 35.58 -17.93 9.65
N ASP A 628 35.44 -18.53 10.82
CA ASP A 628 36.19 -19.69 11.27
C ASP A 628 35.51 -20.97 10.79
N THR A 629 35.94 -21.45 9.62
CA THR A 629 35.46 -22.70 9.03
C THR A 629 35.71 -23.93 9.91
N SER A 630 36.62 -23.86 10.90
CA SER A 630 36.86 -24.98 11.82
C SER A 630 35.74 -25.18 12.84
N ALA A 631 34.88 -24.16 13.03
CA ALA A 631 33.70 -24.22 13.89
C ALA A 631 32.48 -24.91 13.23
N ILE A 632 32.55 -25.21 11.92
CA ILE A 632 31.47 -25.89 11.21
C ILE A 632 31.26 -27.30 11.79
N GLY A 633 30.04 -27.60 12.24
CA GLY A 633 29.70 -28.88 12.86
C GLY A 633 28.20 -29.03 13.12
N GLY A 634 27.84 -29.75 14.18
CA GLY A 634 26.46 -29.83 14.68
C GLY A 634 25.45 -30.32 13.64
N VAL A 635 24.41 -29.50 13.42
CA VAL A 635 23.30 -29.79 12.51
C VAL A 635 23.47 -29.17 11.12
N VAL A 636 24.61 -28.55 10.83
CA VAL A 636 24.92 -28.04 9.49
C VAL A 636 24.80 -29.18 8.45
N ALA A 637 24.10 -28.90 7.35
CA ALA A 637 23.81 -29.88 6.31
C ALA A 637 25.06 -30.27 5.52
N SER A 638 25.91 -29.29 5.20
CA SER A 638 27.15 -29.49 4.45
C SER A 638 28.14 -28.35 4.76
N PRO A 639 29.45 -28.63 4.87
CA PRO A 639 30.46 -27.58 5.03
C PRO A 639 30.49 -26.56 3.88
N ASN A 640 30.00 -26.92 2.68
CA ASN A 640 29.92 -26.01 1.53
C ASN A 640 28.72 -25.04 1.63
N THR A 641 27.75 -25.32 2.50
CA THR A 641 26.58 -24.47 2.78
C THR A 641 26.47 -24.29 4.29
N PRO A 642 27.42 -23.57 4.91
CA PRO A 642 27.61 -23.58 6.37
C PRO A 642 26.42 -23.02 7.14
N PHE A 643 25.56 -22.22 6.51
CA PHE A 643 24.39 -21.58 7.12
C PHE A 643 23.07 -22.29 6.81
N ARG A 644 23.14 -23.52 6.29
CA ARG A 644 21.98 -24.38 6.07
C ARG A 644 22.03 -25.56 7.04
N ALA A 645 20.99 -25.71 7.86
CA ALA A 645 20.85 -26.87 8.73
C ALA A 645 20.29 -28.08 7.97
N LYS A 646 20.46 -29.27 8.54
CA LYS A 646 19.77 -30.50 8.11
C LYS A 646 18.26 -30.25 8.13
N GLY A 647 17.55 -30.73 7.11
CA GLY A 647 16.13 -30.40 6.92
C GLY A 647 15.87 -29.04 6.28
N ASN A 648 16.91 -28.34 5.80
CA ASN A 648 16.81 -27.04 5.11
C ASN A 648 16.33 -25.88 6.00
N PHE A 649 16.52 -25.95 7.32
CA PHE A 649 16.27 -24.81 8.22
C PHE A 649 17.36 -23.73 8.10
N CYS A 650 16.99 -22.50 8.46
CA CYS A 650 17.87 -21.33 8.47
C CYS A 650 18.06 -20.80 9.89
N TRP A 651 19.05 -19.93 10.09
CA TRP A 651 19.24 -19.20 11.37
C TRP A 651 18.96 -17.70 11.22
N VAL A 652 18.62 -17.23 10.02
CA VAL A 652 18.38 -15.82 9.74
C VAL A 652 17.26 -15.69 8.73
N MET A 653 16.24 -14.89 9.07
CA MET A 653 15.15 -14.51 8.18
C MET A 653 15.17 -13.01 7.92
N ILE A 654 14.89 -12.62 6.68
CA ILE A 654 14.53 -11.24 6.32
C ILE A 654 13.01 -11.20 6.27
N ILE A 655 12.38 -10.24 6.93
CA ILE A 655 10.92 -10.10 6.96
C ILE A 655 10.57 -8.66 6.60
N PRO A 656 9.67 -8.41 5.63
CA PRO A 656 9.24 -7.06 5.27
C PRO A 656 8.65 -6.29 6.47
N GLY A 657 9.00 -5.00 6.57
CA GLY A 657 8.48 -4.11 7.61
C GLY A 657 9.06 -4.36 9.01
N GLU A 658 8.34 -3.89 10.02
CA GLU A 658 8.60 -4.22 11.42
C GLU A 658 7.89 -5.53 11.76
N PHE A 659 8.66 -6.57 12.08
CA PHE A 659 8.13 -7.90 12.37
C PHE A 659 7.63 -7.98 13.82
N SER A 660 6.38 -8.42 14.02
CA SER A 660 5.89 -8.84 15.34
C SER A 660 6.51 -10.19 15.70
N PHE A 661 7.66 -10.19 16.37
CA PHE A 661 8.45 -11.40 16.61
C PHE A 661 7.87 -12.28 17.73
N PRO A 662 8.04 -13.61 17.66
CA PRO A 662 7.64 -14.52 18.73
C PRO A 662 8.19 -14.15 20.11
N LEU A 663 7.40 -14.41 21.15
CA LEU A 663 7.87 -14.36 22.53
C LEU A 663 8.90 -15.48 22.79
N GLU A 664 9.77 -15.25 23.77
CA GLU A 664 10.84 -16.17 24.17
C GLU A 664 10.37 -17.64 24.25
N GLY A 665 11.00 -18.52 23.48
CA GLY A 665 10.76 -19.96 23.46
C GLY A 665 9.54 -20.43 22.66
N ASN A 666 8.74 -19.52 22.09
CA ASN A 666 7.67 -19.87 21.16
C ASN A 666 8.21 -19.91 19.72
N ASN A 667 8.22 -21.08 19.09
CA ASN A 667 8.69 -21.15 17.71
C ASN A 667 7.69 -20.49 16.72
N LEU A 668 8.13 -20.30 15.46
CA LEU A 668 7.30 -19.69 14.41
C LEU A 668 5.95 -20.40 14.16
N ARG A 669 5.87 -21.74 14.22
CA ARG A 669 4.59 -22.47 14.01
C ARG A 669 3.58 -22.18 15.12
N GLN A 670 4.09 -21.97 16.34
CA GLN A 670 3.26 -21.67 17.50
C GLN A 670 2.81 -20.21 17.52
N SER A 671 3.45 -19.36 16.74
CA SER A 671 3.28 -17.91 16.78
C SER A 671 2.49 -17.35 15.59
N PHE A 672 2.39 -18.07 14.47
CA PHE A 672 1.73 -17.61 13.25
C PHE A 672 0.85 -18.67 12.61
N GLU A 673 -0.36 -18.29 12.20
CA GLU A 673 -1.37 -19.21 11.65
C GLU A 673 -0.93 -19.83 10.31
N ASN A 674 -0.37 -19.02 9.41
CA ASN A 674 -0.10 -19.41 8.03
C ASN A 674 1.35 -19.83 7.75
N PHE A 675 2.20 -19.95 8.78
CA PHE A 675 3.63 -20.25 8.57
C PHE A 675 3.88 -21.60 7.88
N GLU A 676 3.13 -22.65 8.26
CA GLU A 676 3.23 -23.96 7.59
C GLU A 676 2.66 -23.94 6.17
N LEU A 677 1.61 -23.16 5.94
CA LEU A 677 1.03 -22.97 4.62
C LEU A 677 2.04 -22.30 3.71
N TRP A 678 2.74 -21.26 4.16
CA TRP A 678 3.81 -20.62 3.38
C TRP A 678 4.87 -21.60 2.85
N ILE A 679 5.22 -22.63 3.63
CA ILE A 679 6.20 -23.66 3.23
C ILE A 679 5.62 -24.59 2.15
N THR A 680 4.32 -24.92 2.22
CA THR A 680 3.69 -25.97 1.40
C THR A 680 2.91 -25.44 0.19
N ASN A 681 2.29 -24.27 0.32
CA ASN A 681 1.57 -23.53 -0.69
C ASN A 681 1.77 -22.03 -0.40
N PRO A 682 2.72 -21.36 -1.07
CA PRO A 682 3.30 -20.12 -0.56
C PRO A 682 2.27 -18.99 -0.44
N ASP A 683 1.82 -18.80 0.79
CA ASP A 683 1.13 -17.62 1.29
C ASP A 683 2.18 -16.67 1.88
N TYR A 684 2.49 -15.59 1.16
CA TYR A 684 3.68 -14.80 1.42
C TYR A 684 3.50 -13.77 2.55
N ASP A 685 2.30 -13.60 3.10
CA ASP A 685 2.01 -12.60 4.13
C ASP A 685 1.86 -13.20 5.55
N TRP A 686 2.26 -14.47 5.76
CA TRP A 686 2.10 -15.18 7.03
C TRP A 686 2.57 -14.40 8.28
N TYR A 687 3.58 -13.55 8.12
CA TYR A 687 4.15 -12.70 9.19
C TYR A 687 3.20 -11.58 9.65
N ASN A 688 2.11 -11.33 8.91
CA ASN A 688 1.03 -10.41 9.26
C ASN A 688 -0.12 -11.10 10.01
N HIS A 689 -0.05 -12.44 10.20
CA HIS A 689 -1.08 -13.23 10.87
C HIS A 689 -0.57 -13.86 12.19
N PRO A 690 -0.07 -13.06 13.16
CA PRO A 690 0.39 -13.60 14.43
C PRO A 690 -0.76 -13.98 15.35
N PHE A 691 -0.53 -14.96 16.22
CA PHE A 691 -1.35 -15.14 17.41
C PHE A 691 -0.98 -14.04 18.44
N PRO A 692 -1.87 -13.09 18.76
CA PRO A 692 -1.49 -11.88 19.50
C PRO A 692 -0.91 -12.14 20.90
N ASP A 693 -1.21 -13.29 21.51
CA ASP A 693 -0.71 -13.68 22.81
C ASP A 693 0.67 -14.35 22.79
N LYS A 694 1.18 -14.68 21.58
CA LYS A 694 2.43 -15.41 21.32
C LYS A 694 3.55 -14.56 20.75
N VAL A 695 3.28 -13.31 20.39
CA VAL A 695 4.25 -12.37 19.80
C VAL A 695 4.44 -11.11 20.64
N LYS A 696 5.55 -10.42 20.42
CA LYS A 696 5.81 -9.04 20.83
C LYS A 696 5.54 -8.13 19.62
N GLN A 697 4.82 -7.03 19.83
CA GLN A 697 4.60 -6.00 18.80
C GLN A 697 5.69 -4.93 18.85
#